data_AF-A0A3E0NRP2-F1
#
_entry.id   AF-A0A3E0NRP2-F1
#
_cell.length_a   1.000
_cell.length_b   1.000
_cell.length_c   1.000
_cell.angle_alpha   90.00
_cell.angle_beta   90.00
_cell.angle_gamma   90.00
#
_symmetry.space_group_name_H-M   'P 1'
#
loop_
_entity.id
_entity.type
_entity.pdbx_description
1 polymer ?
#
loop_
_entity_poly.entity_id
_entity_poly.type
_entity_poly.pdbx_seq_one_letter_code
_entity_poly.pdbx_strand_id
1 'polypeptide(L)'
;MTLDLRRAALLLYVVALAASTAVRWHRAGSPPQLPAGAQSIELRAVDRDLTRRREAVAVSYYRSAPEEAAGAAGGSAIPVVLLHGSPGAASNFDELAPLLATQRPVLVPDLPGFGHSTRHVPDYSIAAHADYLLQFLDALEIESAHLVGFSMGGGVALHVADRAPQRVSSLTLVSAIGVQELELLGDYTLNRLVHAVQLWGLRALTWLVPHFGALDRGMLSVEYARNFYDTDQRPLRRILRRWPGPTLIVHGENDFLVPAQAALEHHRLVPQSELVLRDDSHFFLFTDPDAVAAHLRGFFDRVERGEAPLRRDASPSRLAEAARGFDRGAIPPWSGPALLVMLVLIALSTLISEDLTCVGSGVLVAQGRLSLIAAIAACYAGILLGDLLLFWIGRTFGRAAVRRPPLRWWISDEALEESSRWLRRRGAVMVLLSRFLPGARLPTNLAAGVLRTRGPRFLLYFAIAGALWTPPVVWISAHLGRSLLPQLEGLRARLLIAALLLALLIWSVRKLVLPLLTHAGRRRAIGRWQRIRHWEFWPWWLVYPPVILRMLYEGLRRRDLLLFTAVNPAIPAGGFVGESKSAILEGLRGGESFLPRWRRIDGGVSPEQGMRAVERFTVEHDLDFPLVLKPDRGERGRDVRVVHSLEEAHAYFEGPPRPRPATLVQEYVGGAEYGVFWSRGPDDAEGTILSIHEKRRPVVEGDGRRTLERLILDDARAVALLHKYRNEHPDAHRRIPDAGEKVVLVDIGAHNRGTIFVDVCEHATPELHAAIGEIADRLPGFDFGRLDLKVPDVESLRSGREITLIEINGVTSEAAHMYDRRHGILDAWRILGAQWAECYRIGEQRRRGGQPVLSWIAFAKLVLTRRVGEPRPAPESR
;
A
#
# COMPACT_ATOMS: atom_id res chain seq x y z
N MET A 1 28.37 -10.40 11.53
CA MET A 1 28.97 -9.46 10.56
C MET A 1 28.00 -8.94 9.49
N THR A 2 27.29 -9.77 8.71
CA THR A 2 26.44 -9.29 7.59
C THR A 2 25.19 -8.48 7.99
N LEU A 3 24.69 -8.66 9.21
CA LEU A 3 23.56 -7.89 9.76
C LEU A 3 23.95 -6.45 10.13
N ASP A 4 25.21 -6.19 10.46
CA ASP A 4 25.71 -4.87 10.84
C ASP A 4 25.90 -3.97 9.63
N LEU A 5 26.50 -4.50 8.56
CA LEU A 5 26.68 -3.79 7.29
C LEU A 5 25.35 -3.32 6.67
N ARG A 6 24.28 -4.11 6.80
CA ARG A 6 22.95 -3.72 6.29
C ARG A 6 22.32 -2.61 7.12
N ARG A 7 22.52 -2.61 8.44
CA ARG A 7 22.04 -1.56 9.34
C ARG A 7 22.81 -0.26 9.11
N ALA A 8 24.14 -0.35 8.96
CA ALA A 8 25.00 0.77 8.62
C ALA A 8 24.63 1.37 7.25
N ALA A 9 24.41 0.54 6.22
CA ALA A 9 24.00 1.01 4.90
C ALA A 9 22.62 1.70 4.92
N LEU A 10 21.65 1.16 5.66
CA LEU A 10 20.35 1.79 5.82
C LEU A 10 20.45 3.12 6.57
N LEU A 11 21.23 3.18 7.65
CA LEU A 11 21.47 4.40 8.41
C LEU A 11 22.13 5.48 7.52
N LEU A 12 23.17 5.10 6.77
CA LEU A 12 23.85 6.00 5.83
C LEU A 12 22.89 6.53 4.76
N TYR A 13 22.05 5.65 4.19
CA TYR A 13 21.02 6.06 3.22
C TYR A 13 20.02 7.05 3.83
N VAL A 14 19.51 6.78 5.05
CA VAL A 14 18.55 7.68 5.72
C VAL A 14 19.19 9.03 6.04
N VAL A 15 20.44 9.05 6.51
CA VAL A 15 21.18 10.29 6.78
C VAL A 15 21.42 11.06 5.48
N ALA A 16 21.86 10.40 4.41
CA ALA A 16 22.05 11.04 3.11
C ALA A 16 20.73 11.60 2.55
N LEU A 17 19.61 10.88 2.72
CA LEU A 17 18.31 11.33 2.28
C LEU A 17 17.82 12.56 3.05
N ALA A 18 18.01 12.58 4.38
CA ALA A 18 17.69 13.72 5.22
C ALA A 18 18.54 14.94 4.86
N ALA A 19 19.86 14.76 4.68
CA ALA A 19 20.77 15.84 4.26
C ALA A 19 20.41 16.38 2.87
N SER A 20 20.13 15.48 1.91
CA SER A 20 19.65 15.86 0.58
C SER A 20 18.36 16.69 0.66
N THR A 21 17.39 16.26 1.47
CA THR A 21 16.13 16.99 1.66
C THR A 21 16.34 18.38 2.25
N ALA A 22 17.23 18.52 3.24
CA ALA A 22 17.57 19.81 3.83
C ALA A 22 18.21 20.77 2.80
N VAL A 23 19.13 20.28 1.96
CA VAL A 23 19.72 21.08 0.86
C VAL A 23 18.66 21.53 -0.13
N ARG A 24 17.74 20.64 -0.51
CA ARG A 24 16.64 20.96 -1.43
C ARG A 24 15.70 22.01 -0.85
N TRP A 25 15.33 21.88 0.42
CA TRP A 25 14.50 22.88 1.11
C TRP A 25 15.18 24.25 1.13
N HIS A 26 16.48 24.29 1.47
CA HIS A 26 17.24 25.54 1.50
C HIS A 26 17.31 26.20 0.12
N ARG A 27 17.51 25.42 -0.95
CA ARG A 27 17.56 25.93 -2.33
C ARG A 27 16.19 26.35 -2.88
N ALA A 28 15.11 25.73 -2.43
CA ALA A 28 13.75 26.06 -2.89
C ALA A 28 13.32 27.48 -2.50
N GLY A 29 13.91 28.06 -1.44
CA GLY A 29 13.62 29.42 -0.97
C GLY A 29 14.40 30.54 -1.70
N SER A 30 15.40 30.21 -2.53
CA SER A 30 16.19 31.21 -3.24
C SER A 30 15.56 31.50 -4.61
N PRO A 31 15.14 32.74 -4.90
CA PRO A 31 14.67 33.10 -6.23
C PRO A 31 15.78 32.84 -7.26
N PRO A 32 15.46 32.33 -8.46
CA PRO A 32 16.45 32.14 -9.50
C PRO A 32 17.10 33.49 -9.84
N GLN A 33 18.43 33.53 -9.87
CA GLN A 33 19.12 34.70 -10.43
C GLN A 33 18.74 34.81 -11.91
N LEU A 34 18.20 35.96 -12.30
CA LEU A 34 17.85 36.24 -13.68
C LEU A 34 19.14 36.36 -14.51
N PRO A 35 19.24 35.69 -15.66
CA PRO A 35 20.34 35.89 -16.59
C PRO A 35 20.40 37.33 -17.11
N ALA A 36 21.56 37.75 -17.60
CA ALA A 36 21.71 39.05 -18.26
C ALA A 36 20.74 39.15 -19.45
N GLY A 37 20.01 40.28 -19.55
CA GLY A 37 19.01 40.52 -20.60
C GLY A 37 17.61 39.95 -20.32
N ALA A 38 17.44 39.12 -19.27
CA ALA A 38 16.12 38.65 -18.85
C ALA A 38 15.42 39.69 -17.97
N GLN A 39 14.13 39.89 -18.22
CA GLN A 39 13.22 40.70 -17.41
C GLN A 39 12.27 39.78 -16.63
N SER A 40 11.66 40.27 -15.57
CA SER A 40 10.66 39.51 -14.81
C SER A 40 9.44 40.37 -14.48
N ILE A 41 8.27 39.73 -14.50
CA ILE A 41 6.99 40.36 -14.19
C ILE A 41 6.18 39.47 -13.24
N GLU A 42 5.50 40.07 -12.27
CA GLU A 42 4.66 39.34 -11.33
C GLU A 42 3.22 39.25 -11.84
N LEU A 43 2.75 38.01 -12.01
CA LEU A 43 1.39 37.69 -12.43
C LEU A 43 0.63 36.99 -11.30
N ARG A 44 -0.68 36.84 -11.42
CA ARG A 44 -1.48 36.10 -10.44
C ARG A 44 -1.46 34.61 -10.74
N ALA A 45 -1.21 33.80 -9.72
CA ALA A 45 -1.25 32.34 -9.84
C ALA A 45 -2.61 31.86 -10.35
N VAL A 46 -2.61 30.84 -11.20
CA VAL A 46 -3.80 30.28 -11.84
C VAL A 46 -4.05 28.87 -11.34
N ASP A 47 -5.28 28.62 -10.86
CA ASP A 47 -5.77 27.31 -10.47
C ASP A 47 -6.28 26.47 -11.65
N ARG A 48 -6.55 25.20 -11.39
CA ARG A 48 -7.05 24.25 -12.39
C ARG A 48 -8.42 24.60 -12.97
N ASP A 49 -9.27 25.28 -12.21
CA ASP A 49 -10.54 25.82 -12.67
C ASP A 49 -10.38 27.19 -13.37
N LEU A 50 -9.12 27.60 -13.61
CA LEU A 50 -8.70 28.85 -14.24
C LEU A 50 -9.05 30.10 -13.40
N THR A 51 -9.28 29.93 -12.10
CA THR A 51 -9.41 31.06 -11.17
C THR A 51 -8.03 31.65 -10.84
N ARG A 52 -7.95 32.99 -10.79
CA ARG A 52 -6.72 33.73 -10.45
C ARG A 52 -6.64 33.97 -8.94
N ARG A 53 -5.56 33.53 -8.31
CA ARG A 53 -5.27 33.71 -6.87
C ARG A 53 -4.63 35.05 -6.58
N ARG A 54 -4.50 35.38 -5.29
CA ARG A 54 -3.70 36.52 -4.80
C ARG A 54 -2.20 36.26 -4.80
N GLU A 55 -1.78 34.99 -4.78
CA GLU A 55 -0.37 34.59 -4.80
C GLU A 55 0.28 35.04 -6.12
N ALA A 56 1.49 35.62 -6.02
CA ALA A 56 2.24 36.08 -7.17
C ALA A 56 3.08 34.94 -7.79
N VAL A 57 3.13 34.92 -9.12
CA VAL A 57 3.97 34.06 -9.95
C VAL A 57 4.84 34.97 -10.78
N ALA A 58 6.15 34.98 -10.49
CA ALA A 58 7.14 35.67 -11.30
C ALA A 58 7.32 34.92 -12.63
N VAL A 59 7.12 35.61 -13.74
CA VAL A 59 7.38 35.16 -15.11
C VAL A 59 8.62 35.87 -15.63
N SER A 60 9.64 35.11 -15.99
CA SER A 60 10.84 35.60 -16.67
C SER A 60 10.60 35.66 -18.18
N TYR A 61 11.13 36.66 -18.86
CA TYR A 61 11.05 36.78 -20.31
C TYR A 61 12.22 37.57 -20.89
N TYR A 62 12.49 37.34 -22.18
CA TYR A 62 13.45 38.12 -22.95
C TYR A 62 12.71 39.01 -23.94
N ARG A 63 13.25 40.21 -24.18
CA ARG A 63 12.73 41.16 -25.16
C ARG A 63 13.84 41.61 -26.09
N SER A 64 13.61 41.44 -27.38
CA SER A 64 14.49 41.93 -28.45
C SER A 64 13.66 42.85 -29.36
N ALA A 65 14.23 43.94 -29.85
CA ALA A 65 13.55 44.88 -30.74
C ALA A 65 14.53 45.43 -31.80
N PRO A 66 14.04 45.91 -32.97
CA PRO A 66 14.89 46.50 -33.98
C PRO A 66 15.63 47.74 -33.45
N GLU A 67 16.87 47.97 -33.89
CA GLU A 67 17.68 49.13 -33.47
C GLU A 67 16.98 50.47 -33.79
N GLU A 68 16.21 50.56 -34.88
CA GLU A 68 15.49 51.77 -35.31
C GLU A 68 14.19 52.04 -34.52
N ALA A 69 13.65 51.05 -33.80
CA ALA A 69 12.43 51.20 -32.99
C ALA A 69 12.66 52.00 -31.70
N ALA A 70 13.93 52.28 -31.35
CA ALA A 70 14.27 53.16 -30.23
C ALA A 70 14.06 54.67 -30.55
N GLY A 71 13.69 55.04 -31.79
CA GLY A 71 13.62 56.45 -32.19
C GLY A 71 12.52 56.89 -33.17
N ALA A 72 11.67 56.01 -33.73
CA ALA A 72 10.72 56.42 -34.78
C ALA A 72 9.24 56.31 -34.37
N ALA A 73 8.57 57.46 -34.35
CA ALA A 73 7.11 57.59 -34.24
C ALA A 73 6.44 57.34 -35.60
N GLY A 74 6.26 56.06 -35.97
CA GLY A 74 5.51 55.65 -37.15
C GLY A 74 5.17 54.16 -37.08
N GLY A 75 3.90 53.84 -36.81
CA GLY A 75 3.29 52.49 -36.88
C GLY A 75 4.14 51.31 -36.39
N SER A 76 4.20 51.09 -35.07
CA SER A 76 4.89 49.94 -34.47
C SER A 76 4.43 48.61 -35.12
N ALA A 77 5.35 47.87 -35.73
CA ALA A 77 5.10 46.50 -36.20
C ALA A 77 4.52 45.63 -35.08
N ILE A 78 3.63 44.70 -35.43
CA ILE A 78 2.96 43.85 -34.46
C ILE A 78 4.01 42.95 -33.77
N PRO A 79 4.05 42.89 -32.42
CA PRO A 79 5.05 42.10 -31.73
C PRO A 79 4.84 40.60 -31.94
N VAL A 80 5.94 39.83 -31.86
CA VAL A 80 5.94 38.37 -31.90
C VAL A 80 6.15 37.82 -30.50
N VAL A 81 5.35 36.84 -30.11
CA VAL A 81 5.57 36.06 -28.88
C VAL A 81 5.96 34.63 -29.24
N LEU A 82 7.14 34.21 -28.79
CA LEU A 82 7.67 32.85 -29.00
C LEU A 82 7.42 32.00 -27.74
N LEU A 83 6.66 30.91 -27.88
CA LEU A 83 6.25 30.02 -26.80
C LEU A 83 6.96 28.68 -26.90
N HIS A 84 7.75 28.35 -25.88
CA HIS A 84 8.65 27.19 -25.89
C HIS A 84 7.92 25.84 -25.70
N GLY A 85 8.63 24.74 -26.00
CA GLY A 85 8.14 23.37 -25.83
C GLY A 85 8.29 22.82 -24.40
N SER A 86 8.04 21.52 -24.20
CA SER A 86 8.17 20.83 -22.91
C SER A 86 9.00 19.55 -23.05
N PRO A 87 10.11 19.35 -22.30
CA PRO A 87 10.70 20.27 -21.33
C PRO A 87 11.59 21.30 -22.05
N GLY A 88 11.13 22.54 -22.12
CA GLY A 88 11.84 23.66 -22.78
C GLY A 88 11.89 24.91 -21.90
N ALA A 89 12.46 25.97 -22.46
CA ALA A 89 12.56 27.30 -21.86
C ALA A 89 12.75 28.34 -22.99
N ALA A 90 12.81 29.62 -22.66
CA ALA A 90 13.08 30.70 -23.58
C ALA A 90 14.36 30.50 -24.41
N SER A 91 15.35 29.80 -23.85
CA SER A 91 16.59 29.43 -24.54
C SER A 91 16.38 28.54 -25.78
N ASN A 92 15.19 27.99 -25.99
CA ASN A 92 14.84 27.34 -27.26
C ASN A 92 14.88 28.32 -28.44
N PHE A 93 14.80 29.63 -28.20
CA PHE A 93 14.74 30.63 -29.25
C PHE A 93 15.96 31.53 -29.29
N ASP A 94 17.07 31.17 -28.64
CA ASP A 94 18.29 32.00 -28.59
C ASP A 94 18.81 32.34 -29.99
N GLU A 95 18.71 31.40 -30.94
CA GLU A 95 19.12 31.61 -32.33
C GLU A 95 18.00 32.19 -33.22
N LEU A 96 16.73 31.88 -32.93
CA LEU A 96 15.59 32.33 -33.75
C LEU A 96 15.16 33.77 -33.42
N ALA A 97 15.13 34.15 -32.15
CA ALA A 97 14.61 35.44 -31.70
C ALA A 97 15.38 36.64 -32.29
N PRO A 98 16.73 36.64 -32.35
CA PRO A 98 17.48 37.73 -32.98
C PRO A 98 17.15 37.92 -34.46
N LEU A 99 16.95 36.82 -35.20
CA LEU A 99 16.64 36.86 -36.64
C LEU A 99 15.28 37.53 -36.91
N LEU A 100 14.30 37.30 -36.04
CA LEU A 100 12.98 37.92 -36.11
C LEU A 100 12.97 39.37 -35.58
N ALA A 101 13.82 39.67 -34.60
CA ALA A 101 13.93 40.97 -33.97
C ALA A 101 14.47 42.08 -34.90
N THR A 102 14.99 41.70 -36.07
CA THR A 102 15.44 42.63 -37.11
C THR A 102 14.32 43.52 -37.68
N GLN A 103 13.06 43.05 -37.63
CA GLN A 103 11.92 43.75 -38.24
C GLN A 103 10.85 44.18 -37.25
N ARG A 104 10.69 43.46 -36.14
CA ARG A 104 9.58 43.64 -35.20
C ARG A 104 9.98 43.25 -33.78
N PRO A 105 9.33 43.79 -32.74
CA PRO A 105 9.61 43.38 -31.36
C PRO A 105 9.32 41.89 -31.14
N VAL A 106 10.22 41.19 -30.43
CA VAL A 106 10.12 39.77 -30.10
C VAL A 106 10.15 39.60 -28.59
N LEU A 107 9.18 38.84 -28.06
CA LEU A 107 9.05 38.50 -26.66
C LEU A 107 9.14 36.98 -26.48
N VAL A 108 9.98 36.54 -25.55
CA VAL A 108 10.22 35.12 -25.30
C VAL A 108 10.03 34.83 -23.81
N PRO A 109 8.79 34.57 -23.34
CA PRO A 109 8.54 34.23 -21.95
C PRO A 109 8.95 32.78 -21.63
N ASP A 110 9.55 32.59 -20.45
CA ASP A 110 9.59 31.30 -19.78
C ASP A 110 8.21 31.02 -19.19
N LEU A 111 7.53 29.97 -19.66
CA LEU A 111 6.23 29.57 -19.10
C LEU A 111 6.39 29.15 -17.63
N PRO A 112 5.43 29.45 -16.74
CA PRO A 112 5.51 29.05 -15.34
C PRO A 112 5.74 27.54 -15.18
N GLY A 113 6.66 27.17 -14.29
CA GLY A 113 7.19 25.81 -14.15
C GLY A 113 8.51 25.56 -14.90
N PHE A 114 8.91 26.45 -15.80
CA PHE A 114 10.05 26.29 -16.70
C PHE A 114 11.04 27.45 -16.62
N GLY A 115 12.23 27.22 -17.18
CA GLY A 115 13.32 28.20 -17.24
C GLY A 115 13.60 28.88 -15.90
N HIS A 116 13.56 30.22 -15.92
CA HIS A 116 13.77 31.12 -14.78
C HIS A 116 12.47 31.65 -14.17
N SER A 117 11.31 31.30 -14.74
CA SER A 117 10.01 31.57 -14.14
C SER A 117 9.81 30.75 -12.86
N THR A 118 8.83 31.18 -12.05
CA THR A 118 8.43 30.46 -10.83
C THR A 118 8.19 28.99 -11.12
N ARG A 119 8.92 28.11 -10.43
CA ARG A 119 8.90 26.65 -10.69
C ARG A 119 7.68 25.94 -10.14
N HIS A 120 7.22 26.35 -8.96
CA HIS A 120 6.10 25.72 -8.29
C HIS A 120 4.83 26.53 -8.52
N VAL A 121 3.93 26.01 -9.36
CA VAL A 121 2.63 26.63 -9.65
C VAL A 121 1.47 25.66 -9.36
N PRO A 122 0.26 26.16 -9.10
CA PRO A 122 -0.88 25.30 -8.79
C PRO A 122 -1.25 24.36 -9.96
N ASP A 123 -1.26 24.89 -11.18
CA ASP A 123 -1.56 24.17 -12.43
C ASP A 123 -0.49 24.40 -13.50
N TYR A 124 -0.03 23.32 -14.14
CA TYR A 124 0.97 23.32 -15.22
C TYR A 124 0.34 23.05 -16.59
N SER A 125 -1.00 23.00 -16.67
CA SER A 125 -1.72 22.74 -17.91
C SER A 125 -1.49 23.85 -18.95
N ILE A 126 -1.53 23.48 -20.24
CA ILE A 126 -1.47 24.45 -21.35
C ILE A 126 -2.59 25.52 -21.28
N ALA A 127 -3.72 25.20 -20.65
CA ALA A 127 -4.82 26.13 -20.45
C ALA A 127 -4.50 27.17 -19.35
N ALA A 128 -3.82 26.77 -18.28
CA ALA A 128 -3.31 27.69 -17.27
C ALA A 128 -2.19 28.58 -17.85
N HIS A 129 -1.27 28.00 -18.62
CA HIS A 129 -0.24 28.76 -19.35
C HIS A 129 -0.82 29.80 -20.32
N ALA A 130 -1.95 29.51 -20.98
CA ALA A 130 -2.65 30.49 -21.80
C ALA A 130 -3.21 31.66 -20.97
N ASP A 131 -3.72 31.43 -19.76
CA ASP A 131 -4.15 32.53 -18.88
C ASP A 131 -2.97 33.37 -18.39
N TYR A 132 -1.85 32.74 -18.04
CA TYR A 132 -0.62 33.47 -17.73
C TYR A 132 -0.14 34.30 -18.92
N LEU A 133 -0.23 33.80 -20.15
CA LEU A 133 0.15 34.58 -21.33
C LEU A 133 -0.78 35.78 -21.54
N LEU A 134 -2.09 35.63 -21.32
CA LEU A 134 -3.02 36.77 -21.37
C LEU A 134 -2.68 37.82 -20.31
N GLN A 135 -2.41 37.41 -19.07
CA GLN A 135 -1.95 38.32 -18.01
C GLN A 135 -0.63 39.01 -18.38
N PHE A 136 0.30 38.28 -19.00
CA PHE A 136 1.57 38.81 -19.48
C PHE A 136 1.38 39.89 -20.55
N LEU A 137 0.51 39.65 -21.54
CA LEU A 137 0.18 40.65 -22.57
C LEU A 137 -0.53 41.88 -21.98
N ASP A 138 -1.45 41.68 -21.03
CA ASP A 138 -2.14 42.77 -20.32
C ASP A 138 -1.14 43.65 -19.56
N ALA A 139 -0.19 43.03 -18.85
CA ALA A 139 0.76 43.74 -18.02
C ALA A 139 1.87 44.46 -18.83
N LEU A 140 2.08 44.06 -20.08
CA LEU A 140 2.94 44.77 -21.04
C LEU A 140 2.17 45.70 -21.98
N GLU A 141 0.86 45.87 -21.77
CA GLU A 141 -0.03 46.72 -22.58
C GLU A 141 -0.01 46.37 -24.08
N ILE A 142 0.11 45.07 -24.40
CA ILE A 142 0.13 44.59 -25.78
C ILE A 142 -1.29 44.20 -26.21
N GLU A 143 -1.86 44.94 -27.15
CA GLU A 143 -3.21 44.70 -27.65
C GLU A 143 -3.32 43.38 -28.43
N SER A 144 -2.41 43.13 -29.37
CA SER A 144 -2.37 41.87 -30.14
C SER A 144 -0.96 41.50 -30.54
N ALA A 145 -0.70 40.20 -30.75
CA ALA A 145 0.60 39.70 -31.16
C ALA A 145 0.51 38.56 -32.19
N HIS A 146 1.58 38.36 -32.95
CA HIS A 146 1.82 37.11 -33.67
C HIS A 146 2.27 36.04 -32.66
N LEU A 147 1.51 34.95 -32.53
CA LEU A 147 1.84 33.88 -31.60
C LEU A 147 2.53 32.73 -32.34
N VAL A 148 3.75 32.40 -31.94
CA VAL A 148 4.52 31.26 -32.47
C VAL A 148 4.69 30.23 -31.36
N GLY A 149 4.06 29.08 -31.50
CA GLY A 149 4.15 27.99 -30.53
C GLY A 149 4.98 26.84 -31.04
N PHE A 150 6.07 26.52 -30.33
CA PHE A 150 6.87 25.32 -30.58
C PHE A 150 6.38 24.15 -29.70
N SER A 151 6.11 22.99 -30.31
CA SER A 151 5.74 21.77 -29.56
C SER A 151 4.52 22.02 -28.65
N MET A 152 4.67 21.86 -27.33
CA MET A 152 3.66 22.18 -26.33
C MET A 152 3.16 23.64 -26.40
N GLY A 153 4.04 24.59 -26.72
CA GLY A 153 3.71 26.01 -26.85
C GLY A 153 2.63 26.31 -27.90
N GLY A 154 2.47 25.43 -28.90
CA GLY A 154 1.36 25.51 -29.86
C GLY A 154 -0.01 25.29 -29.20
N GLY A 155 -0.09 24.37 -28.23
CA GLY A 155 -1.30 24.17 -27.42
C GLY A 155 -1.66 25.38 -26.58
N VAL A 156 -0.65 26.08 -26.04
CA VAL A 156 -0.84 27.36 -25.31
C VAL A 156 -1.40 28.42 -26.25
N ALA A 157 -0.78 28.61 -27.42
CA ALA A 157 -1.23 29.58 -28.42
C ALA A 157 -2.67 29.30 -28.88
N LEU A 158 -3.03 28.03 -29.09
CA LEU A 158 -4.41 27.63 -29.41
C LEU A 158 -5.39 28.00 -28.30
N HIS A 159 -5.06 27.76 -27.03
CA HIS A 159 -5.94 28.16 -25.92
C HIS A 159 -6.10 29.67 -25.80
N VAL A 160 -5.07 30.46 -26.10
CA VAL A 160 -5.18 31.92 -26.19
C VAL A 160 -6.12 32.31 -27.33
N ALA A 161 -6.00 31.67 -28.49
CA ALA A 161 -6.87 31.89 -29.64
C ALA A 161 -8.36 31.50 -29.39
N ASP A 162 -8.65 30.47 -28.58
CA ASP A 162 -10.03 30.11 -28.19
C ASP A 162 -10.63 31.11 -27.19
N ARG A 163 -9.81 31.66 -26.28
CA ARG A 163 -10.26 32.50 -25.17
C ARG A 163 -10.33 33.99 -25.51
N ALA A 164 -9.37 34.47 -26.29
CA ALA A 164 -9.23 35.88 -26.65
C ALA A 164 -8.71 36.02 -28.09
N PRO A 165 -9.50 35.58 -29.10
CA PRO A 165 -9.07 35.59 -30.51
C PRO A 165 -8.61 36.96 -31.01
N GLN A 166 -9.18 38.05 -30.48
CA GLN A 166 -8.80 39.43 -30.79
C GLN A 166 -7.36 39.78 -30.39
N ARG A 167 -6.74 39.01 -29.48
CA ARG A 167 -5.35 39.21 -29.03
C ARG A 167 -4.34 38.53 -29.96
N VAL A 168 -4.80 37.79 -30.97
CA VAL A 168 -3.97 36.94 -31.83
C VAL A 168 -4.04 37.44 -33.27
N SER A 169 -2.98 38.11 -33.73
CA SER A 169 -2.89 38.64 -35.10
C SER A 169 -2.65 37.52 -36.12
N SER A 170 -1.83 36.54 -35.74
CA SER A 170 -1.69 35.28 -36.47
C SER A 170 -1.24 34.15 -35.55
N LEU A 171 -1.49 32.91 -35.98
CA LEU A 171 -1.05 31.70 -35.27
C LEU A 171 0.02 30.97 -36.10
N THR A 172 1.16 30.67 -35.50
CA THR A 172 2.15 29.77 -36.09
C THR A 172 2.37 28.55 -35.21
N LEU A 173 2.18 27.37 -35.79
CA LEU A 173 2.34 26.07 -35.15
C LEU A 173 3.63 25.42 -35.66
N VAL A 174 4.64 25.34 -34.79
CA VAL A 174 5.96 24.80 -35.14
C VAL A 174 6.16 23.48 -34.41
N SER A 175 6.21 22.35 -35.14
CA SER A 175 6.31 21.01 -34.53
C SER A 175 5.29 20.79 -33.39
N ALA A 176 4.11 21.39 -33.50
CA ALA A 176 3.22 21.66 -32.38
C ALA A 176 2.25 20.52 -32.07
N ILE A 177 1.82 20.42 -30.80
CA ILE A 177 0.67 19.58 -30.42
C ILE A 177 -0.65 20.23 -30.87
N GLY A 178 -1.71 19.44 -31.00
CA GLY A 178 -3.04 19.98 -31.30
C GLY A 178 -4.16 18.96 -31.54
N VAL A 179 -3.80 17.69 -31.74
CA VAL A 179 -4.75 16.59 -32.01
C VAL A 179 -4.41 15.38 -31.16
N GLN A 180 -5.13 15.24 -30.04
CA GLN A 180 -4.95 14.22 -29.00
C GLN A 180 -4.89 12.78 -29.54
N GLU A 181 -5.55 12.49 -30.67
CA GLU A 181 -5.62 11.16 -31.26
C GLU A 181 -4.27 10.68 -31.86
N LEU A 182 -3.39 11.63 -32.20
CA LEU A 182 -2.06 11.37 -32.77
C LEU A 182 -0.93 11.48 -31.73
N GLU A 183 -1.27 11.78 -30.48
CA GLU A 183 -0.33 11.91 -29.37
C GLU A 183 -0.22 10.61 -28.57
N LEU A 184 1.00 10.09 -28.40
CA LEU A 184 1.32 8.90 -27.58
C LEU A 184 0.38 7.70 -27.89
N LEU A 185 -0.56 7.36 -26.98
CA LEU A 185 -1.51 6.25 -27.15
C LEU A 185 -2.82 6.65 -27.85
N GLY A 186 -2.98 7.91 -28.24
CA GLY A 186 -4.13 8.43 -28.98
C GLY A 186 -5.44 8.50 -28.18
N ASP A 187 -5.38 8.28 -26.86
CA ASP A 187 -6.53 8.38 -25.96
C ASP A 187 -6.14 9.17 -24.71
N TYR A 188 -6.98 10.14 -24.34
CA TYR A 188 -6.73 11.01 -23.20
C TYR A 188 -6.58 10.25 -21.88
N THR A 189 -7.45 9.26 -21.62
CA THR A 189 -7.44 8.54 -20.34
C THR A 189 -6.19 7.67 -20.22
N LEU A 190 -5.82 7.00 -21.31
CA LEU A 190 -4.60 6.21 -21.37
C LEU A 190 -3.34 7.07 -21.27
N ASN A 191 -3.25 8.17 -22.03
CA ASN A 191 -2.12 9.10 -21.95
C ASN A 191 -1.99 9.67 -20.53
N ARG A 192 -3.10 10.09 -19.93
CA ARG A 192 -3.11 10.60 -18.55
C ARG A 192 -2.65 9.56 -17.54
N LEU A 193 -2.98 8.28 -17.73
CA LEU A 193 -2.47 7.19 -16.90
C LEU A 193 -0.95 7.05 -17.05
N VAL A 194 -0.42 7.10 -18.28
CA VAL A 194 1.02 7.05 -18.54
C VAL A 194 1.73 8.22 -17.86
N HIS A 195 1.22 9.45 -18.02
CA HIS A 195 1.78 10.63 -17.35
C HIS A 195 1.61 10.60 -15.83
N ALA A 196 0.57 9.95 -15.29
CA ALA A 196 0.42 9.72 -13.85
C ALA A 196 1.55 8.83 -13.31
N VAL A 197 1.85 7.74 -14.03
CA VAL A 197 2.96 6.83 -13.69
C VAL A 197 4.30 7.54 -13.81
N GLN A 198 4.50 8.32 -14.88
CA GLN A 198 5.69 9.16 -15.07
C GLN A 198 5.88 10.15 -13.91
N LEU A 199 4.81 10.88 -13.53
CA LEU A 199 4.82 11.82 -12.42
C LEU A 199 5.12 11.14 -11.09
N TRP A 200 4.52 9.97 -10.84
CA TRP A 200 4.81 9.18 -9.64
C TRP A 200 6.27 8.72 -9.61
N GLY A 201 6.79 8.22 -10.74
CA GLY A 201 8.18 7.77 -10.85
C GLY A 201 9.18 8.89 -10.61
N LEU A 202 8.96 10.06 -11.22
CA LEU A 202 9.83 11.22 -11.01
C LEU A 202 9.72 11.76 -9.58
N ARG A 203 8.52 11.81 -8.98
CA ARG A 203 8.39 12.12 -7.54
C ARG A 203 9.13 11.12 -6.67
N ALA A 204 9.01 9.82 -6.95
CA ALA A 204 9.72 8.79 -6.19
C ALA A 204 11.24 8.97 -6.33
N LEU A 205 11.75 9.26 -7.53
CA LEU A 205 13.17 9.54 -7.76
C LEU A 205 13.62 10.78 -6.94
N THR A 206 12.87 11.87 -7.01
CA THR A 206 13.14 13.11 -6.28
C THR A 206 13.09 12.95 -4.75
N TRP A 207 12.21 12.10 -4.22
CA TRP A 207 12.02 11.94 -2.77
C TRP A 207 12.73 10.73 -2.15
N LEU A 208 13.15 9.74 -2.94
CA LEU A 208 13.78 8.51 -2.45
C LEU A 208 15.26 8.40 -2.85
N VAL A 209 15.79 9.29 -3.69
CA VAL A 209 17.21 9.31 -4.04
C VAL A 209 17.90 10.52 -3.41
N PRO A 210 18.99 10.34 -2.63
CA PRO A 210 19.74 11.46 -2.09
C PRO A 210 20.57 12.14 -3.20
N HIS A 211 19.98 13.13 -3.87
CA HIS A 211 20.57 13.82 -5.03
C HIS A 211 20.98 15.29 -4.75
N PHE A 212 20.76 15.81 -3.54
CA PHE A 212 21.21 17.14 -3.10
C PHE A 212 20.79 18.29 -4.04
N GLY A 213 19.60 18.17 -4.63
CA GLY A 213 19.04 19.14 -5.57
C GLY A 213 19.51 19.01 -7.03
N ALA A 214 20.38 18.05 -7.36
CA ALA A 214 20.83 17.84 -8.74
C ALA A 214 19.69 17.53 -9.73
N LEU A 215 18.63 16.87 -9.27
CA LEU A 215 17.47 16.52 -10.11
C LEU A 215 16.38 17.60 -10.14
N ASP A 216 16.42 18.61 -9.26
CA ASP A 216 15.30 19.57 -9.12
C ASP A 216 15.19 20.55 -10.31
N ARG A 217 16.25 20.70 -11.11
CA ARG A 217 16.29 21.56 -12.31
C ARG A 217 16.65 20.82 -13.59
N GLY A 218 16.65 19.48 -13.57
CA GLY A 218 16.91 18.68 -14.76
C GLY A 218 15.77 18.79 -15.79
N MET A 219 16.04 18.42 -17.03
CA MET A 219 14.99 18.38 -18.09
C MET A 219 13.85 17.41 -17.73
N LEU A 220 14.16 16.30 -17.07
CA LEU A 220 13.18 15.32 -16.61
C LEU A 220 12.76 15.61 -15.16
N SER A 221 12.05 16.72 -14.96
CA SER A 221 11.62 17.19 -13.64
C SER A 221 10.16 16.85 -13.31
N VAL A 222 9.74 17.11 -12.07
CA VAL A 222 8.35 16.95 -11.64
C VAL A 222 7.43 17.93 -12.39
N GLU A 223 7.89 19.13 -12.70
CA GLU A 223 7.18 20.17 -13.44
C GLU A 223 6.92 19.72 -14.89
N TYR A 224 7.92 19.14 -15.54
CA TYR A 224 7.77 18.52 -16.86
C TYR A 224 6.67 17.44 -16.85
N ALA A 225 6.70 16.53 -15.87
CA ALA A 225 5.68 15.49 -15.77
C ALA A 225 4.28 16.05 -15.44
N ARG A 226 4.22 17.08 -14.60
CA ARG A 226 2.96 17.77 -14.29
C ARG A 226 2.36 18.46 -15.50
N ASN A 227 3.19 19.09 -16.35
CA ASN A 227 2.71 19.77 -17.56
C ASN A 227 1.90 18.82 -18.47
N PHE A 228 2.35 17.58 -18.68
CA PHE A 228 1.57 16.59 -19.44
C PHE A 228 0.43 15.96 -18.63
N TYR A 229 0.62 15.72 -17.33
CA TYR A 229 -0.41 15.10 -16.49
C TYR A 229 -1.65 16.00 -16.27
N ASP A 230 -1.44 17.31 -16.14
CA ASP A 230 -2.48 18.30 -15.88
C ASP A 230 -3.18 18.75 -17.17
N THR A 231 -2.47 18.67 -18.30
CA THR A 231 -2.98 19.09 -19.61
C THR A 231 -4.10 18.19 -20.10
N ASP A 232 -5.18 18.81 -20.58
CA ASP A 232 -6.24 18.19 -21.37
C ASP A 232 -6.19 18.72 -22.80
N GLN A 233 -5.76 17.89 -23.75
CA GLN A 233 -5.62 18.29 -25.16
C GLN A 233 -6.92 18.11 -25.97
N ARG A 234 -7.95 17.47 -25.42
CA ARG A 234 -9.22 17.22 -26.15
C ARG A 234 -9.87 18.49 -26.72
N PRO A 235 -9.80 19.66 -26.05
CA PRO A 235 -10.32 20.89 -26.62
C PRO A 235 -9.59 21.37 -27.88
N LEU A 236 -8.29 21.09 -28.04
CA LEU A 236 -7.45 21.67 -29.09
C LEU A 236 -7.99 21.42 -30.51
N ARG A 237 -8.52 20.22 -30.77
CA ARG A 237 -9.15 19.89 -32.05
C ARG A 237 -10.34 20.80 -32.37
N ARG A 238 -11.19 21.08 -31.38
CA ARG A 238 -12.34 21.99 -31.53
C ARG A 238 -11.86 23.42 -31.79
N ILE A 239 -10.77 23.83 -31.15
CA ILE A 239 -10.17 25.16 -31.30
C ILE A 239 -9.66 25.33 -32.74
N LEU A 240 -8.84 24.39 -33.23
CA LEU A 240 -8.34 24.39 -34.62
C LEU A 240 -9.49 24.51 -35.62
N ARG A 241 -10.58 23.76 -35.44
CA ARG A 241 -11.76 23.81 -36.33
C ARG A 241 -12.47 25.15 -36.35
N ARG A 242 -12.39 25.93 -35.28
CA ARG A 242 -13.13 27.20 -35.12
C ARG A 242 -12.30 28.43 -35.45
N TRP A 243 -10.97 28.31 -35.38
CA TRP A 243 -10.06 29.43 -35.60
C TRP A 243 -10.28 30.08 -36.98
N PRO A 244 -10.62 31.39 -37.04
CA PRO A 244 -10.91 32.07 -38.30
C PRO A 244 -9.69 32.78 -38.92
N GLY A 245 -8.64 33.02 -38.13
CA GLY A 245 -7.52 33.88 -38.52
C GLY A 245 -6.42 33.19 -39.33
N PRO A 246 -5.40 33.95 -39.76
CA PRO A 246 -4.26 33.42 -40.51
C PRO A 246 -3.49 32.39 -39.70
N THR A 247 -3.06 31.31 -40.35
CA THR A 247 -2.30 30.22 -39.69
C THR A 247 -1.16 29.73 -40.56
N LEU A 248 0.04 29.65 -39.99
CA LEU A 248 1.19 28.95 -40.59
C LEU A 248 1.51 27.70 -39.78
N ILE A 249 1.75 26.59 -40.46
CA ILE A 249 2.18 25.32 -39.87
C ILE A 249 3.55 24.98 -40.45
N VAL A 250 4.55 24.82 -39.58
CA VAL A 250 5.91 24.40 -39.99
C VAL A 250 6.25 23.13 -39.22
N HIS A 251 6.56 22.04 -39.92
CA HIS A 251 6.73 20.74 -39.27
C HIS A 251 7.81 19.89 -39.95
N GLY A 252 8.55 19.10 -39.16
CA GLY A 252 9.53 18.14 -39.68
C GLY A 252 8.87 16.82 -40.10
N GLU A 253 9.16 16.33 -41.31
CA GLU A 253 8.63 15.06 -41.83
C GLU A 253 9.08 13.86 -40.97
N ASN A 254 10.26 13.95 -40.35
CA ASN A 254 10.87 12.92 -39.52
C ASN A 254 10.70 13.19 -38.00
N ASP A 255 9.70 13.98 -37.62
CA ASP A 255 9.39 14.28 -36.23
C ASP A 255 8.90 13.03 -35.47
N PHE A 256 9.73 12.52 -34.56
CA PHE A 256 9.44 11.32 -33.78
C PHE A 256 8.69 11.60 -32.48
N LEU A 257 8.54 12.87 -32.08
CA LEU A 257 7.83 13.25 -30.85
C LEU A 257 6.38 13.60 -31.17
N VAL A 258 6.18 14.48 -32.16
CA VAL A 258 4.88 14.85 -32.70
C VAL A 258 4.85 14.43 -34.16
N PRO A 259 4.15 13.33 -34.53
CA PRO A 259 4.21 12.81 -35.89
C PRO A 259 3.74 13.85 -36.91
N ALA A 260 4.35 13.89 -38.11
CA ALA A 260 3.99 14.83 -39.17
C ALA A 260 2.50 14.79 -39.57
N GLN A 261 1.83 13.65 -39.34
CA GLN A 261 0.39 13.48 -39.51
C GLN A 261 -0.42 14.43 -38.61
N ALA A 262 0.12 14.87 -37.48
CA ALA A 262 -0.49 15.88 -36.64
C ALA A 262 -0.57 17.22 -37.38
N ALA A 263 0.52 17.65 -38.04
CA ALA A 263 0.53 18.86 -38.85
C ALA A 263 -0.38 18.75 -40.09
N LEU A 264 -0.40 17.59 -40.75
CA LEU A 264 -1.34 17.34 -41.85
C LEU A 264 -2.80 17.45 -41.39
N GLU A 265 -3.10 16.91 -40.20
CA GLU A 265 -4.43 17.01 -39.62
C GLU A 265 -4.74 18.44 -39.16
N HIS A 266 -3.78 19.19 -38.59
CA HIS A 266 -3.97 20.63 -38.30
C HIS A 266 -4.29 21.38 -39.58
N HIS A 267 -3.53 21.14 -40.64
CA HIS A 267 -3.71 21.78 -41.93
C HIS A 267 -5.07 21.45 -42.54
N ARG A 268 -5.56 20.22 -42.37
CA ARG A 268 -6.91 19.83 -42.78
C ARG A 268 -8.00 20.53 -41.96
N LEU A 269 -7.82 20.64 -40.64
CA LEU A 269 -8.80 21.26 -39.73
C LEU A 269 -8.87 22.80 -39.87
N VAL A 270 -7.76 23.42 -40.27
CA VAL A 270 -7.59 24.85 -40.49
C VAL A 270 -7.47 25.10 -42.00
N PRO A 271 -8.59 25.18 -42.73
CA PRO A 271 -8.61 25.14 -44.20
C PRO A 271 -7.86 26.33 -44.84
N GLN A 272 -7.75 27.46 -44.14
CA GLN A 272 -6.97 28.65 -44.54
C GLN A 272 -5.48 28.59 -44.18
N SER A 273 -5.00 27.53 -43.52
CA SER A 273 -3.60 27.44 -43.11
C SER A 273 -2.64 27.27 -44.29
N GLU A 274 -1.43 27.80 -44.15
CA GLU A 274 -0.28 27.45 -44.96
C GLU A 274 0.53 26.33 -44.28
N LEU A 275 1.00 25.33 -45.04
CA LEU A 275 1.78 24.21 -44.51
C LEU A 275 3.16 24.16 -45.15
N VAL A 276 4.19 24.10 -44.31
CA VAL A 276 5.58 23.89 -44.67
C VAL A 276 6.06 22.60 -44.02
N LEU A 277 6.23 21.55 -44.82
CA LEU A 277 6.90 20.32 -44.39
C LEU A 277 8.38 20.40 -44.75
N ARG A 278 9.23 20.00 -43.80
CA ARG A 278 10.69 20.01 -43.94
C ARG A 278 11.23 18.60 -43.76
N ASP A 279 12.22 18.21 -44.56
CA ASP A 279 12.94 16.95 -44.35
C ASP A 279 13.90 17.05 -43.15
N ASP A 280 13.34 17.11 -41.94
CA ASP A 280 14.05 17.26 -40.68
C ASP A 280 13.21 16.66 -39.51
N SER A 281 13.78 16.60 -38.32
CA SER A 281 13.21 16.06 -37.08
C SER A 281 12.44 17.12 -36.28
N HIS A 282 11.92 16.77 -35.09
CA HIS A 282 11.30 17.71 -34.14
C HIS A 282 12.18 18.93 -33.80
N PHE A 283 13.48 18.79 -33.98
CA PHE A 283 14.50 19.73 -33.53
C PHE A 283 14.98 20.68 -34.62
N PHE A 284 14.28 20.75 -35.77
CA PHE A 284 14.67 21.60 -36.91
C PHE A 284 14.82 23.09 -36.55
N LEU A 285 14.10 23.52 -35.50
CA LEU A 285 14.19 24.88 -34.97
C LEU A 285 15.60 25.22 -34.43
N PHE A 286 16.38 24.21 -34.03
CA PHE A 286 17.74 24.35 -33.52
C PHE A 286 18.82 24.07 -34.58
N THR A 287 18.47 23.39 -35.67
CA THR A 287 19.43 23.00 -36.71
C THR A 287 19.43 23.93 -37.91
N ASP A 288 18.29 24.57 -38.22
CA ASP A 288 18.16 25.53 -39.32
C ASP A 288 17.21 26.71 -38.94
N PRO A 289 17.59 27.54 -37.95
CA PRO A 289 16.78 28.66 -37.50
C PRO A 289 16.59 29.74 -38.57
N ASP A 290 17.55 29.91 -39.49
CA ASP A 290 17.48 30.89 -40.60
C ASP A 290 16.32 30.59 -41.55
N ALA A 291 16.16 29.33 -41.98
CA ALA A 291 15.06 28.96 -42.85
C ALA A 291 13.71 29.11 -42.14
N VAL A 292 13.62 28.77 -40.85
CA VAL A 292 12.41 28.98 -40.04
C VAL A 292 12.09 30.48 -39.94
N ALA A 293 13.10 31.31 -39.67
CA ALA A 293 12.94 32.77 -39.60
C ALA A 293 12.46 33.36 -40.93
N ALA A 294 12.94 32.84 -42.07
CA ALA A 294 12.49 33.28 -43.40
C ALA A 294 11.00 32.99 -43.63
N HIS A 295 10.53 31.78 -43.30
CA HIS A 295 9.10 31.43 -43.38
C HIS A 295 8.23 32.30 -42.47
N LEU A 296 8.67 32.52 -41.22
CA LEU A 296 7.96 33.33 -40.24
C LEU A 296 7.85 34.80 -40.69
N ARG A 297 8.98 35.44 -41.06
CA ARG A 297 8.99 36.85 -41.52
C ARG A 297 8.07 37.05 -42.71
N GLY A 298 8.20 36.21 -43.74
CA GLY A 298 7.37 36.32 -44.94
C GLY A 298 5.87 36.14 -44.65
N PHE A 299 5.51 35.28 -43.69
CA PHE A 299 4.12 35.10 -43.27
C PHE A 299 3.60 36.30 -42.48
N PHE A 300 4.36 36.84 -41.52
CA PHE A 300 3.97 38.03 -40.76
C PHE A 300 3.76 39.24 -41.69
N ASP A 301 4.67 39.46 -42.65
CA ASP A 301 4.54 40.54 -43.63
C ASP A 301 3.26 40.43 -44.48
N ARG A 302 2.80 39.21 -44.79
CA ARG A 302 1.51 39.00 -45.49
C ARG A 302 0.32 39.25 -44.57
N VAL A 303 0.41 38.88 -43.29
CA VAL A 303 -0.66 39.14 -42.32
C VAL A 303 -0.84 40.64 -42.10
N GLU A 304 0.25 41.37 -41.85
CA GLU A 304 0.24 42.82 -41.61
C GLU A 304 -0.25 43.61 -42.85
N ARG A 305 -0.03 43.09 -44.06
CA ARG A 305 -0.58 43.64 -45.32
C ARG A 305 -2.01 43.20 -45.63
N GLY A 306 -2.60 42.32 -44.84
CA GLY A 306 -3.94 41.76 -45.09
C GLY A 306 -4.02 40.79 -46.28
N GLU A 307 -2.88 40.27 -46.73
CA GLU A 307 -2.75 39.32 -47.85
C GLU A 307 -2.85 37.85 -47.39
N ALA A 308 -2.70 37.58 -46.08
CA ALA A 308 -2.76 36.23 -45.54
C ALA A 308 -4.21 35.69 -45.52
N PRO A 309 -4.44 34.42 -45.91
CA PRO A 309 -5.78 33.85 -46.05
C PRO A 309 -6.50 33.74 -44.70
N LEU A 310 -7.78 34.15 -44.68
CA LEU A 310 -8.69 33.91 -43.57
C LEU A 310 -9.58 32.72 -43.88
N ARG A 311 -10.27 32.20 -42.85
CA ARG A 311 -11.18 31.05 -43.02
C ARG A 311 -12.28 31.30 -44.06
N ARG A 312 -12.74 32.55 -44.18
CA ARG A 312 -13.75 32.96 -45.18
C ARG A 312 -13.23 32.90 -46.62
N ASP A 313 -11.91 32.92 -46.80
CA ASP A 313 -11.23 32.89 -48.10
C ASP A 313 -10.87 31.45 -48.51
N ALA A 314 -11.08 30.47 -47.63
CA ALA A 314 -10.76 29.08 -47.90
C ALA A 314 -11.66 28.46 -48.98
N SER A 315 -11.07 27.65 -49.86
CA SER A 315 -11.82 27.03 -50.95
C SER A 315 -12.91 26.06 -50.45
N PRO A 316 -14.00 25.85 -51.21
CA PRO A 316 -15.04 24.89 -50.85
C PRO A 316 -14.53 23.47 -50.60
N SER A 317 -13.49 23.03 -51.34
CA SER A 317 -12.87 21.72 -51.16
C SER A 317 -12.17 21.60 -49.80
N ARG A 318 -11.41 22.63 -49.39
CA ARG A 318 -10.74 22.69 -48.09
C ARG A 318 -11.73 22.70 -46.93
N LEU A 319 -12.83 23.44 -47.07
CA LEU A 319 -13.92 23.46 -46.08
C LEU A 319 -14.62 22.10 -45.96
N ALA A 320 -14.89 21.45 -47.08
CA ALA A 320 -15.48 20.11 -47.10
C ALA A 320 -14.55 19.06 -46.47
N GLU A 321 -13.25 19.16 -46.74
CA GLU A 321 -12.25 18.29 -46.14
C GLU A 321 -12.16 18.49 -44.62
N ALA A 322 -12.15 19.73 -44.14
CA ALA A 322 -12.15 20.07 -42.71
C ALA A 322 -13.40 19.57 -41.96
N ALA A 323 -14.53 19.38 -42.66
CA ALA A 323 -15.78 18.88 -42.10
C ALA A 323 -15.78 17.35 -41.86
N ARG A 324 -14.89 16.59 -42.52
CA ARG A 324 -14.81 15.13 -42.37
C ARG A 324 -14.35 14.72 -40.97
N GLY A 325 -14.91 13.61 -40.48
CA GLY A 325 -14.49 12.97 -39.22
C GLY A 325 -13.02 12.56 -39.25
N PHE A 326 -12.43 12.36 -38.08
CA PHE A 326 -11.06 11.85 -37.98
C PHE A 326 -11.02 10.36 -38.35
N ASP A 327 -10.16 9.99 -39.29
CA ASP A 327 -9.92 8.59 -39.64
C ASP A 327 -8.86 7.98 -38.71
N ARG A 328 -9.30 7.11 -37.80
CA ARG A 328 -8.39 6.40 -36.88
C ARG A 328 -7.54 5.34 -37.58
N GLY A 329 -7.93 4.88 -38.78
CA GLY A 329 -7.15 3.94 -39.57
C GLY A 329 -5.92 4.57 -40.24
N ALA A 330 -5.88 5.90 -40.32
CA ALA A 330 -4.79 6.66 -40.95
C ALA A 330 -3.62 7.00 -40.00
N ILE A 331 -3.66 6.51 -38.75
CA ILE A 331 -2.60 6.77 -37.77
C ILE A 331 -1.38 5.91 -38.10
N PRO A 332 -0.17 6.50 -38.29
CA PRO A 332 1.02 5.75 -38.65
C PRO A 332 1.47 4.80 -37.53
N PRO A 333 2.19 3.71 -37.88
CA PRO A 333 2.88 2.90 -36.89
C PRO A 333 3.97 3.73 -36.19
N TRP A 334 4.28 3.39 -34.94
CA TRP A 334 5.44 3.98 -34.26
C TRP A 334 6.74 3.55 -34.95
N SER A 335 7.64 4.51 -35.13
CA SER A 335 8.97 4.31 -35.72
C SER A 335 10.07 4.99 -34.86
N GLY A 336 11.33 4.70 -35.16
CA GLY A 336 12.47 5.37 -34.55
C GLY A 336 12.50 5.31 -33.00
N PRO A 337 12.86 6.41 -32.32
CA PRO A 337 12.89 6.47 -30.85
C PRO A 337 11.54 6.21 -30.18
N ALA A 338 10.43 6.63 -30.78
CA ALA A 338 9.09 6.43 -30.24
C ALA A 338 8.75 4.93 -30.14
N LEU A 339 9.12 4.15 -31.16
CA LEU A 339 8.99 2.69 -31.13
C LEU A 339 9.78 2.10 -29.95
N LEU A 340 11.05 2.50 -29.76
CA LEU A 340 11.88 1.98 -28.68
C LEU A 340 11.26 2.23 -27.30
N VAL A 341 10.76 3.44 -27.05
CA VAL A 341 10.07 3.79 -25.80
C VAL A 341 8.87 2.89 -25.60
N MET A 342 8.04 2.69 -26.63
CA MET A 342 6.87 1.82 -26.56
C MET A 342 7.24 0.35 -26.30
N LEU A 343 8.32 -0.16 -26.90
CA LEU A 343 8.81 -1.52 -26.65
C LEU A 343 9.27 -1.68 -25.19
N VAL A 344 9.96 -0.68 -24.63
CA VAL A 344 10.36 -0.69 -23.22
C VAL A 344 9.14 -0.64 -22.30
N LEU A 345 8.15 0.22 -22.59
CA LEU A 345 6.92 0.30 -21.81
C LEU A 345 6.13 -1.02 -21.84
N ILE A 346 6.05 -1.67 -23.00
CA ILE A 346 5.45 -3.00 -23.14
C ILE A 346 6.24 -4.01 -22.30
N ALA A 347 7.57 -4.04 -22.42
CA ALA A 347 8.40 -4.96 -21.66
C ALA A 347 8.29 -4.76 -20.13
N LEU A 348 8.18 -3.51 -19.65
CA LEU A 348 7.96 -3.22 -18.24
C LEU A 348 6.54 -3.57 -17.78
N SER A 349 5.53 -3.41 -18.65
CA SER A 349 4.14 -3.73 -18.33
C SER A 349 3.91 -5.22 -18.08
N THR A 350 4.71 -6.10 -18.71
CA THR A 350 4.65 -7.55 -18.43
C THR A 350 5.04 -7.90 -17.00
N LEU A 351 5.83 -7.05 -16.32
CA LEU A 351 6.18 -7.22 -14.90
C LEU A 351 4.97 -7.04 -13.97
N ILE A 352 3.99 -6.26 -14.42
CA ILE A 352 2.72 -6.04 -13.70
C ILE A 352 1.75 -7.16 -14.05
N SER A 353 1.53 -7.37 -15.35
CA SER A 353 0.65 -8.42 -15.86
C SER A 353 1.04 -8.82 -17.27
N GLU A 354 1.82 -9.89 -17.36
CA GLU A 354 2.24 -10.51 -18.62
C GLU A 354 1.09 -10.75 -19.60
N ASP A 355 0.07 -11.53 -19.22
CA ASP A 355 -0.95 -11.98 -20.17
C ASP A 355 -1.79 -10.81 -20.71
N LEU A 356 -2.21 -9.88 -19.83
CA LEU A 356 -2.90 -8.65 -20.24
C LEU A 356 -2.03 -7.78 -21.17
N THR A 357 -0.72 -7.73 -20.92
CA THR A 357 0.20 -6.98 -21.77
C THR A 357 0.33 -7.64 -23.13
N CYS A 358 0.45 -8.97 -23.21
CA CYS A 358 0.46 -9.70 -24.48
C CYS A 358 -0.82 -9.48 -25.29
N VAL A 359 -1.99 -9.49 -24.61
CA VAL A 359 -3.28 -9.18 -25.24
C VAL A 359 -3.30 -7.74 -25.74
N GLY A 360 -2.92 -6.77 -24.90
CA GLY A 360 -2.87 -5.35 -25.25
C GLY A 360 -1.92 -5.06 -26.43
N SER A 361 -0.73 -5.66 -26.42
CA SER A 361 0.21 -5.58 -27.54
C SER A 361 -0.38 -6.16 -28.82
N GLY A 362 -1.12 -7.27 -28.75
CA GLY A 362 -1.86 -7.81 -29.90
C GLY A 362 -2.91 -6.83 -30.44
N VAL A 363 -3.63 -6.13 -29.55
CA VAL A 363 -4.59 -5.07 -29.94
C VAL A 363 -3.87 -3.92 -30.65
N LEU A 364 -2.68 -3.50 -30.19
CA LEU A 364 -1.88 -2.47 -30.86
C LEU A 364 -1.42 -2.91 -32.26
N VAL A 365 -1.11 -4.19 -32.44
CA VAL A 365 -0.81 -4.80 -33.75
C VAL A 365 -2.07 -4.83 -34.64
N ALA A 366 -3.24 -5.10 -34.06
CA ALA A 366 -4.51 -5.06 -34.79
C ALA A 366 -4.85 -3.65 -35.31
N GLN A 367 -4.49 -2.62 -34.54
CA GLN A 367 -4.66 -1.21 -34.89
C GLN A 367 -3.60 -0.67 -35.87
N GLY A 368 -2.62 -1.49 -36.28
CA GLY A 368 -1.54 -1.06 -37.16
C GLY A 368 -0.48 -0.18 -36.50
N ARG A 369 -0.53 0.01 -35.17
CA ARG A 369 0.42 0.88 -34.44
C ARG A 369 1.78 0.23 -34.18
N LEU A 370 1.81 -1.10 -34.15
CA LEU A 370 3.00 -1.89 -33.81
C LEU A 370 3.11 -3.11 -34.74
N SER A 371 4.34 -3.47 -35.15
CA SER A 371 4.53 -4.70 -35.91
C SER A 371 4.40 -5.94 -35.01
N LEU A 372 3.89 -7.04 -35.57
CA LEU A 372 3.72 -8.29 -34.82
C LEU A 372 5.04 -8.77 -34.19
N ILE A 373 6.14 -8.68 -34.94
CA ILE A 373 7.46 -9.12 -34.48
C ILE A 373 7.93 -8.25 -33.31
N ALA A 374 7.81 -6.92 -33.42
CA ALA A 374 8.23 -6.01 -32.37
C ALA A 374 7.40 -6.21 -31.08
N ALA A 375 6.09 -6.40 -31.21
CA ALA A 375 5.20 -6.74 -30.10
C ALA A 375 5.61 -8.03 -29.38
N ILE A 376 5.85 -9.11 -30.14
CA ILE A 376 6.29 -10.39 -29.59
C ILE A 376 7.64 -10.24 -28.89
N ALA A 377 8.61 -9.57 -29.53
CA ALA A 377 9.95 -9.38 -29.00
C ALA A 377 9.93 -8.59 -27.68
N ALA A 378 9.18 -7.48 -27.60
CA ALA A 378 9.06 -6.68 -26.38
C ALA A 378 8.38 -7.46 -25.24
N CYS A 379 7.26 -8.11 -25.52
CA CYS A 379 6.58 -8.95 -24.52
C CYS A 379 7.54 -10.05 -24.02
N TYR A 380 8.16 -10.78 -24.93
CA TYR A 380 9.07 -11.89 -24.59
C TYR A 380 10.28 -11.42 -23.77
N ALA A 381 10.91 -10.30 -24.15
CA ALA A 381 12.03 -9.72 -23.41
C ALA A 381 11.63 -9.30 -21.99
N GLY A 382 10.49 -8.62 -21.85
CA GLY A 382 9.97 -8.21 -20.53
C GLY A 382 9.67 -9.39 -19.62
N ILE A 383 9.09 -10.46 -20.18
CA ILE A 383 8.78 -11.66 -19.39
C ILE A 383 10.06 -12.35 -18.92
N LEU A 384 11.03 -12.52 -19.81
CA LEU A 384 12.33 -13.09 -19.45
C LEU A 384 13.00 -12.31 -18.31
N LEU A 385 12.94 -10.97 -18.39
CA LEU A 385 13.46 -10.09 -17.35
C LEU A 385 12.72 -10.28 -16.02
N GLY A 386 11.39 -10.35 -16.04
CA GLY A 386 10.57 -10.55 -14.84
C GLY A 386 10.79 -11.90 -14.16
N ASP A 387 10.86 -12.96 -14.96
CA ASP A 387 11.12 -14.32 -14.47
C ASP A 387 12.53 -14.42 -13.85
N LEU A 388 13.53 -13.78 -14.48
CA LEU A 388 14.89 -13.70 -13.97
C LEU A 388 14.94 -12.92 -12.65
N LEU A 389 14.22 -11.80 -12.53
CA LEU A 389 14.13 -11.01 -11.30
C LEU A 389 13.56 -11.84 -10.14
N LEU A 390 12.47 -12.58 -10.37
CA LEU A 390 11.87 -13.46 -9.36
C LEU A 390 12.83 -14.58 -8.93
N PHE A 391 13.55 -15.19 -9.88
CA PHE A 391 14.58 -16.17 -9.58
C PHE A 391 15.69 -15.58 -8.69
N TRP A 392 16.20 -14.39 -9.02
CA TRP A 392 17.22 -13.71 -8.23
C TRP A 392 16.75 -13.34 -6.83
N ILE A 393 15.51 -12.88 -6.69
CA ILE A 393 14.91 -12.61 -5.38
C ILE A 393 14.90 -13.89 -4.54
N GLY A 394 14.45 -15.02 -5.10
CA GLY A 394 14.43 -16.30 -4.40
C GLY A 394 15.84 -16.79 -4.03
N ARG A 395 16.82 -16.59 -4.91
CA ARG A 395 18.21 -16.98 -4.69
C ARG A 395 18.89 -16.17 -3.58
N THR A 396 18.65 -14.87 -3.55
CA THR A 396 19.31 -13.92 -2.64
C THR A 396 18.64 -13.87 -1.26
N PHE A 397 17.30 -13.88 -1.22
CA PHE A 397 16.53 -13.69 0.01
C PHE A 397 15.90 -15.00 0.55
N GLY A 398 15.95 -16.09 -0.22
CA GLY A 398 15.40 -17.38 0.19
C GLY A 398 13.90 -17.33 0.48
N ARG A 399 13.43 -18.24 1.33
CA ARG A 399 12.02 -18.29 1.78
C ARG A 399 11.58 -17.03 2.54
N ALA A 400 12.52 -16.24 3.06
CA ALA A 400 12.19 -15.00 3.77
C ALA A 400 11.57 -13.93 2.84
N ALA A 401 11.78 -14.04 1.52
CA ALA A 401 11.19 -13.14 0.53
C ALA A 401 9.65 -13.22 0.53
N VAL A 402 9.08 -14.43 0.55
CA VAL A 402 7.62 -14.65 0.51
C VAL A 402 6.91 -14.16 1.76
N ARG A 403 7.63 -14.05 2.88
CA ARG A 403 7.06 -13.57 4.14
C ARG A 403 6.95 -12.06 4.23
N ARG A 404 7.44 -11.32 3.21
CA ARG A 404 7.43 -9.86 3.16
C ARG A 404 6.57 -9.35 2.00
N PRO A 405 5.85 -8.23 2.17
CA PRO A 405 5.19 -7.57 1.05
C PRO A 405 6.21 -6.97 0.05
N PRO A 406 5.88 -6.89 -1.25
CA PRO A 406 4.60 -7.25 -1.85
C PRO A 406 4.42 -8.76 -2.12
N LEU A 407 5.49 -9.57 -2.11
CA LEU A 407 5.43 -11.00 -2.48
C LEU A 407 4.43 -11.81 -1.65
N ARG A 408 4.32 -11.53 -0.34
CA ARG A 408 3.34 -12.19 0.54
C ARG A 408 1.88 -12.01 0.13
N TRP A 409 1.58 -10.97 -0.66
CA TRP A 409 0.21 -10.73 -1.14
C TRP A 409 -0.14 -11.64 -2.32
N TRP A 410 0.86 -12.14 -3.04
CA TRP A 410 0.69 -12.89 -4.30
C TRP A 410 1.11 -14.36 -4.19
N ILE A 411 1.99 -14.70 -3.26
CA ILE A 411 2.54 -16.06 -3.06
C ILE A 411 2.30 -16.51 -1.62
N SER A 412 1.70 -17.68 -1.44
CA SER A 412 1.58 -18.33 -0.13
C SER A 412 2.78 -19.24 0.16
N ASP A 413 3.12 -19.43 1.45
CA ASP A 413 4.17 -20.37 1.87
C ASP A 413 3.84 -21.80 1.37
N GLU A 414 2.57 -22.20 1.38
CA GLU A 414 2.11 -23.50 0.88
C GLU A 414 2.33 -23.69 -0.63
N ALA A 415 1.99 -22.68 -1.44
CA ALA A 415 2.22 -22.71 -2.89
C ALA A 415 3.71 -22.78 -3.23
N LEU A 416 4.55 -22.04 -2.48
CA LEU A 416 6.01 -22.13 -2.64
C LEU A 416 6.53 -23.52 -2.27
N GLU A 417 6.02 -24.13 -1.21
CA GLU A 417 6.43 -25.47 -0.78
C GLU A 417 5.98 -26.56 -1.75
N GLU A 418 4.77 -26.46 -2.28
CA GLU A 418 4.29 -27.33 -3.33
C GLU A 418 5.15 -27.20 -4.59
N SER A 419 5.36 -25.99 -5.11
CA SER A 419 6.27 -25.75 -6.24
C SER A 419 7.68 -26.27 -5.97
N SER A 420 8.21 -26.10 -4.76
CA SER A 420 9.53 -26.64 -4.37
C SER A 420 9.56 -28.17 -4.37
N ARG A 421 8.49 -28.83 -3.90
CA ARG A 421 8.36 -30.30 -3.94
C ARG A 421 8.29 -30.81 -5.38
N TRP A 422 7.47 -30.18 -6.21
CA TRP A 422 7.32 -30.54 -7.62
C TRP A 422 8.61 -30.32 -8.42
N LEU A 423 9.31 -29.20 -8.21
CA LEU A 423 10.58 -28.92 -8.87
C LEU A 423 11.68 -29.91 -8.49
N ARG A 424 11.71 -30.38 -7.23
CA ARG A 424 12.62 -31.46 -6.81
C ARG A 424 12.30 -32.81 -7.46
N ARG A 425 11.02 -33.13 -7.67
CA ARG A 425 10.56 -34.42 -8.24
C ARG A 425 10.68 -34.49 -9.76
N ARG A 426 10.25 -33.44 -10.46
CA ARG A 426 10.13 -33.41 -11.94
C ARG A 426 11.21 -32.54 -12.60
N GLY A 427 12.12 -31.97 -11.82
CA GLY A 427 13.22 -31.15 -12.30
C GLY A 427 12.74 -29.90 -13.05
N ALA A 428 13.59 -29.40 -13.95
CA ALA A 428 13.37 -28.17 -14.67
C ALA A 428 12.23 -28.24 -15.72
N VAL A 429 11.62 -29.41 -15.97
CA VAL A 429 10.40 -29.51 -16.82
C VAL A 429 9.20 -28.83 -16.15
N MET A 430 9.16 -28.76 -14.82
CA MET A 430 8.08 -28.09 -14.11
C MET A 430 8.02 -26.58 -14.41
N VAL A 431 9.16 -25.97 -14.74
CA VAL A 431 9.23 -24.58 -15.21
C VAL A 431 8.38 -24.39 -16.48
N LEU A 432 8.55 -25.29 -17.44
CA LEU A 432 7.80 -25.28 -18.70
C LEU A 432 6.30 -25.45 -18.45
N LEU A 433 5.92 -26.43 -17.62
CA LEU A 433 4.51 -26.72 -17.31
C LEU A 433 3.84 -25.61 -16.49
N SER A 434 4.59 -24.95 -15.60
CA SER A 434 4.07 -23.83 -14.82
C SER A 434 3.59 -22.68 -15.72
N ARG A 435 4.11 -22.60 -16.95
CA ARG A 435 3.71 -21.61 -17.94
C ARG A 435 2.24 -21.76 -18.32
N PHE A 436 1.72 -22.98 -18.35
CA PHE A 436 0.34 -23.28 -18.77
C PHE A 436 -0.63 -23.36 -17.58
N LEU A 437 -0.14 -23.17 -16.35
CA LEU A 437 -0.94 -23.31 -15.14
C LEU A 437 -1.10 -21.94 -14.46
N PRO A 438 -2.32 -21.35 -14.48
CA PRO A 438 -2.56 -20.03 -13.89
C PRO A 438 -2.12 -19.95 -12.43
N GLY A 439 -1.33 -18.93 -12.10
CA GLY A 439 -0.83 -18.69 -10.74
C GLY A 439 0.36 -19.56 -10.31
N ALA A 440 0.79 -20.53 -11.11
CA ALA A 440 1.91 -21.42 -10.76
C ALA A 440 3.30 -20.85 -11.13
N ARG A 441 3.37 -19.91 -12.08
CA ARG A 441 4.64 -19.31 -12.55
C ARG A 441 5.39 -18.60 -11.42
N LEU A 442 4.75 -17.65 -10.77
CA LEU A 442 5.34 -16.80 -9.71
C LEU A 442 5.97 -17.63 -8.57
N PRO A 443 5.25 -18.60 -7.97
CA PRO A 443 5.82 -19.49 -6.96
C PRO A 443 6.93 -20.41 -7.50
N THR A 444 6.83 -20.87 -8.75
CA THR A 444 7.81 -21.78 -9.35
C THR A 444 9.15 -21.09 -9.62
N ASN A 445 9.12 -19.87 -10.16
CA ASN A 445 10.34 -19.09 -10.43
C ASN A 445 11.09 -18.77 -9.14
N LEU A 446 10.33 -18.37 -8.13
CA LEU A 446 10.86 -18.08 -6.82
C LEU A 446 11.38 -19.34 -6.13
N ALA A 447 10.64 -20.45 -6.17
CA ALA A 447 11.06 -21.74 -5.61
C ALA A 447 12.37 -22.23 -6.22
N ALA A 448 12.56 -22.08 -7.53
CA ALA A 448 13.80 -22.43 -8.19
C ALA A 448 15.00 -21.60 -7.72
N GLY A 449 14.79 -20.29 -7.50
CA GLY A 449 15.77 -19.42 -6.86
C GLY A 449 16.13 -19.91 -5.46
N VAL A 450 15.11 -20.20 -4.64
CA VAL A 450 15.28 -20.73 -3.27
C VAL A 450 16.05 -22.05 -3.25
N LEU A 451 15.79 -22.93 -4.21
CA LEU A 451 16.47 -24.22 -4.36
C LEU A 451 17.85 -24.09 -5.03
N ARG A 452 18.29 -22.87 -5.37
CA ARG A 452 19.57 -22.55 -6.00
C ARG A 452 19.85 -23.39 -7.25
N THR A 453 18.83 -23.65 -8.05
CA THR A 453 18.98 -24.41 -9.31
C THR A 453 20.02 -23.75 -10.23
N ARG A 454 20.66 -24.55 -11.10
CA ARG A 454 21.67 -24.04 -12.05
C ARG A 454 21.05 -23.00 -12.98
N GLY A 455 21.43 -21.73 -12.79
CA GLY A 455 20.87 -20.57 -13.49
C GLY A 455 20.78 -20.69 -15.02
N PRO A 456 21.83 -21.16 -15.72
CA PRO A 456 21.78 -21.30 -17.18
C PRO A 456 20.74 -22.32 -17.68
N ARG A 457 20.63 -23.47 -17.00
CA ARG A 457 19.62 -24.49 -17.35
C ARG A 457 18.22 -23.97 -17.08
N PHE A 458 18.03 -23.29 -15.96
CA PHE A 458 16.76 -22.67 -15.60
C PHE A 458 16.34 -21.65 -16.67
N LEU A 459 17.22 -20.72 -17.04
CA LEU A 459 16.96 -19.70 -18.06
C LEU A 459 16.58 -20.29 -19.43
N LEU A 460 17.23 -21.39 -19.82
CA LEU A 460 16.91 -22.09 -21.07
C LEU A 460 15.46 -22.60 -21.11
N TYR A 461 14.97 -23.25 -20.04
CA TYR A 461 13.59 -23.73 -20.01
C TYR A 461 12.57 -22.58 -19.99
N PHE A 462 12.89 -21.43 -19.37
CA PHE A 462 12.03 -20.25 -19.44
C PHE A 462 12.00 -19.62 -20.82
N ALA A 463 13.16 -19.51 -21.47
CA ALA A 463 13.25 -19.02 -22.84
C ALA A 463 12.37 -19.86 -23.77
N ILE A 464 12.47 -21.18 -23.70
CA ILE A 464 11.62 -22.08 -24.47
C ILE A 464 10.13 -21.88 -24.11
N ALA A 465 9.80 -21.85 -22.82
CA ALA A 465 8.41 -21.68 -22.37
C ALA A 465 7.79 -20.35 -22.85
N GLY A 466 8.55 -19.26 -22.74
CA GLY A 466 8.14 -17.94 -23.20
C GLY A 466 8.01 -17.88 -24.73
N ALA A 467 8.90 -18.54 -25.46
CA ALA A 467 8.86 -18.60 -26.92
C ALA A 467 7.68 -19.43 -27.44
N LEU A 468 7.23 -20.43 -26.68
CA LEU A 468 6.04 -21.23 -27.02
C LEU A 468 4.73 -20.53 -26.66
N TRP A 469 4.70 -19.70 -25.61
CA TRP A 469 3.47 -19.06 -25.12
C TRP A 469 3.21 -17.67 -25.72
N THR A 470 4.24 -16.83 -25.77
CA THR A 470 4.09 -15.40 -26.08
C THR A 470 3.63 -15.17 -27.53
N PRO A 471 4.25 -15.79 -28.56
CA PRO A 471 3.85 -15.54 -29.94
C PRO A 471 2.40 -15.92 -30.25
N PRO A 472 1.89 -17.11 -29.84
CA PRO A 472 0.49 -17.45 -30.06
C PRO A 472 -0.49 -16.49 -29.40
N VAL A 473 -0.25 -16.07 -28.15
CA VAL A 473 -1.17 -15.15 -27.45
C VAL A 473 -1.24 -13.79 -28.14
N VAL A 474 -0.09 -13.22 -28.50
CA VAL A 474 -0.05 -11.92 -29.21
C VAL A 474 -0.69 -12.05 -30.60
N TRP A 475 -0.41 -13.14 -31.32
CA TRP A 475 -0.97 -13.39 -32.66
C TRP A 475 -2.50 -13.58 -32.62
N ILE A 476 -3.00 -14.43 -31.72
CA ILE A 476 -4.44 -14.66 -31.51
C ILE A 476 -5.14 -13.34 -31.17
N SER A 477 -4.57 -12.56 -30.23
CA SER A 477 -5.12 -11.25 -29.85
C SER A 477 -5.13 -10.26 -31.03
N ALA A 478 -4.05 -10.21 -31.83
CA ALA A 478 -4.00 -9.37 -33.01
C ALA A 478 -5.04 -9.75 -34.06
N HIS A 479 -5.27 -11.05 -34.28
CA HIS A 479 -6.25 -11.53 -35.24
C HIS A 479 -7.69 -11.26 -34.77
N LEU A 480 -8.02 -11.66 -33.53
CA LEU A 480 -9.32 -11.36 -32.91
C LEU A 480 -9.59 -9.85 -32.83
N GLY A 481 -8.57 -9.06 -32.50
CA GLY A 481 -8.65 -7.62 -32.44
C GLY A 481 -9.11 -7.01 -33.77
N ARG A 482 -8.54 -7.46 -34.91
CA ARG A 482 -8.94 -6.96 -36.24
C ARG A 482 -10.41 -7.24 -36.55
N SER A 483 -10.93 -8.40 -36.17
CA SER A 483 -12.33 -8.79 -36.43
C SER A 483 -13.32 -8.16 -35.46
N LEU A 484 -12.94 -8.02 -34.18
CA LEU A 484 -13.86 -7.64 -33.10
C LEU A 484 -13.81 -6.14 -32.78
N LEU A 485 -12.67 -5.44 -32.87
CA LEU A 485 -12.57 -4.03 -32.47
C LEU A 485 -13.65 -3.12 -33.09
N PRO A 486 -13.97 -3.23 -34.41
CA PRO A 486 -15.02 -2.41 -35.01
C PRO A 486 -16.42 -2.71 -34.45
N GLN A 487 -16.69 -3.94 -34.04
CA GLN A 487 -17.98 -4.36 -33.48
C GLN A 487 -18.11 -3.99 -31.99
N LEU A 488 -16.99 -3.84 -31.29
CA LEU A 488 -16.94 -3.65 -29.84
C LEU A 488 -16.94 -2.18 -29.39
N GLU A 489 -16.68 -1.20 -30.26
CA GLU A 489 -16.62 0.23 -29.88
C GLU A 489 -17.92 0.74 -29.23
N GLY A 490 -19.09 0.19 -29.59
CA GLY A 490 -20.38 0.53 -28.97
C GLY A 490 -20.75 -0.26 -27.70
N LEU A 491 -20.01 -1.32 -27.35
CA LEU A 491 -20.36 -2.28 -26.28
C LEU A 491 -19.36 -2.36 -25.13
N ARG A 492 -18.27 -1.58 -25.17
CA ARG A 492 -17.14 -1.66 -24.21
C ARG A 492 -17.57 -1.66 -22.74
N ALA A 493 -18.47 -0.74 -22.36
CA ALA A 493 -18.95 -0.65 -20.99
C ALA A 493 -19.78 -1.88 -20.54
N ARG A 494 -20.63 -2.42 -21.44
CA ARG A 494 -21.47 -3.57 -21.15
C ARG A 494 -20.66 -4.86 -21.01
N LEU A 495 -19.61 -5.01 -21.81
CA LEU A 495 -18.72 -6.16 -21.77
C LEU A 495 -17.83 -6.19 -20.53
N LEU A 496 -17.35 -5.03 -20.08
CA LEU A 496 -16.59 -4.94 -18.83
C LEU A 496 -17.46 -5.34 -17.64
N ILE A 497 -18.72 -4.86 -17.59
CA ILE A 497 -19.68 -5.26 -16.55
C ILE A 497 -19.96 -6.76 -16.63
N ALA A 498 -20.21 -7.31 -17.81
CA ALA A 498 -20.45 -8.75 -17.99
C ALA A 498 -19.24 -9.60 -17.54
N ALA A 499 -18.01 -9.18 -17.86
CA ALA A 499 -16.80 -9.87 -17.43
C ALA A 499 -16.62 -9.84 -15.90
N LEU A 500 -16.89 -8.70 -15.27
CA LEU A 500 -16.85 -8.57 -13.81
C LEU A 500 -17.91 -9.45 -13.12
N LEU A 501 -19.14 -9.49 -13.67
CA LEU A 501 -20.21 -10.34 -13.17
C LEU A 501 -19.86 -11.84 -13.31
N LEU A 502 -19.27 -12.24 -14.44
CA LEU A 502 -18.83 -13.62 -14.66
C LEU A 502 -17.70 -14.01 -13.71
N ALA A 503 -16.72 -13.12 -13.50
CA ALA A 503 -15.64 -13.34 -12.53
C ALA A 503 -16.18 -13.49 -11.10
N LEU A 504 -17.13 -12.64 -10.72
CA LEU A 504 -17.81 -12.72 -9.43
C LEU A 504 -18.61 -14.02 -9.29
N LEU A 505 -19.29 -14.46 -10.35
CA LEU A 505 -20.03 -15.73 -10.39
C LEU A 505 -19.09 -16.93 -10.20
N ILE A 506 -18.01 -17.02 -10.98
CA ILE A 506 -17.02 -18.10 -10.87
C ILE A 506 -16.41 -18.13 -9.46
N TRP A 507 -16.05 -16.96 -8.93
CA TRP A 507 -15.55 -16.85 -7.57
C TRP A 507 -16.58 -17.33 -6.53
N SER A 508 -17.83 -16.91 -6.66
CA SER A 508 -18.93 -17.26 -5.75
C SER A 508 -19.23 -18.75 -5.79
N VAL A 509 -19.28 -19.35 -6.98
CA VAL A 509 -19.47 -20.80 -7.14
C VAL A 509 -18.33 -21.55 -6.46
N ARG A 510 -17.07 -21.16 -6.71
CA ARG A 510 -15.91 -21.84 -6.14
C ARG A 510 -15.79 -21.70 -4.63
N LYS A 511 -16.11 -20.52 -4.08
CA LYS A 511 -15.88 -20.19 -2.67
C LYS A 511 -17.09 -20.41 -1.77
N LEU A 512 -18.31 -20.37 -2.31
CA LEU A 512 -19.55 -20.52 -1.56
C LEU A 512 -20.28 -21.81 -1.94
N VAL A 513 -20.59 -22.01 -3.22
CA VAL A 513 -21.44 -23.14 -3.66
C VAL A 513 -20.75 -24.49 -3.51
N LEU A 514 -19.56 -24.68 -4.10
CA LEU A 514 -18.85 -25.97 -4.07
C LEU A 514 -18.60 -26.49 -2.65
N PRO A 515 -18.14 -25.67 -1.67
CA PRO A 515 -17.99 -26.15 -0.30
C PRO A 515 -19.32 -26.62 0.32
N LEU A 516 -20.43 -25.93 0.07
CA LEU A 516 -21.75 -26.25 0.64
C LEU A 516 -22.35 -27.59 0.14
N LEU A 517 -21.84 -28.14 -0.97
CA LEU A 517 -22.26 -29.46 -1.44
C LEU A 517 -21.81 -30.59 -0.50
N THR A 518 -20.71 -30.40 0.23
CA THR A 518 -20.17 -31.39 1.16
C THR A 518 -20.70 -31.19 2.58
N HIS A 519 -20.86 -32.28 3.34
CA HIS A 519 -21.24 -32.19 4.75
C HIS A 519 -20.26 -31.33 5.56
N ALA A 520 -18.96 -31.60 5.44
CA ALA A 520 -17.92 -30.85 6.15
C ALA A 520 -17.95 -29.36 5.77
N GLY A 521 -18.20 -29.02 4.51
CA GLY A 521 -18.31 -27.63 4.09
C GLY A 521 -19.56 -26.92 4.62
N ARG A 522 -20.73 -27.59 4.69
CA ARG A 522 -21.93 -27.05 5.38
C ARG A 522 -21.66 -26.77 6.86
N ARG A 523 -21.06 -27.73 7.57
CA ARG A 523 -20.70 -27.54 8.99
C ARG A 523 -19.67 -26.42 9.18
N ARG A 524 -18.65 -26.32 8.33
CA ARG A 524 -17.70 -25.18 8.35
C ARG A 524 -18.39 -23.84 8.06
N ALA A 525 -19.37 -23.80 7.18
CA ALA A 525 -20.15 -22.59 6.93
C ALA A 525 -20.96 -22.18 8.18
N ILE A 526 -21.57 -23.14 8.87
CA ILE A 526 -22.21 -22.92 10.18
C ILE A 526 -21.18 -22.41 11.19
N GLY A 527 -19.98 -23.01 11.28
CA GLY A 527 -18.92 -22.53 12.16
C GLY A 527 -18.50 -21.08 11.86
N ARG A 528 -18.41 -20.69 10.58
CA ARG A 528 -18.16 -19.29 10.19
C ARG A 528 -19.31 -18.37 10.59
N TRP A 529 -20.55 -18.81 10.39
CA TRP A 529 -21.73 -18.07 10.81
C TRP A 529 -21.76 -17.85 12.33
N GLN A 530 -21.44 -18.89 13.12
CA GLN A 530 -21.31 -18.80 14.57
C GLN A 530 -20.26 -17.76 14.97
N ARG A 531 -19.11 -17.72 14.30
CA ARG A 531 -18.07 -16.71 14.55
C ARG A 531 -18.49 -15.28 14.22
N ILE A 532 -19.43 -15.09 13.28
CA ILE A 532 -19.97 -13.78 12.93
C ILE A 532 -21.04 -13.38 13.94
N ARG A 533 -21.95 -14.30 14.29
CA ARG A 533 -23.09 -14.03 15.17
C ARG A 533 -22.69 -13.85 16.63
N HIS A 534 -21.73 -14.64 17.11
CA HIS A 534 -21.32 -14.64 18.51
C HIS A 534 -20.02 -13.87 18.68
N TRP A 535 -20.10 -12.77 19.42
CA TRP A 535 -18.98 -11.85 19.61
C TRP A 535 -17.84 -12.46 20.43
N GLU A 536 -18.07 -13.54 21.19
CA GLU A 536 -17.02 -14.32 21.86
C GLU A 536 -15.90 -14.75 20.89
N PHE A 537 -16.20 -14.89 19.60
CA PHE A 537 -15.23 -15.27 18.57
C PHE A 537 -14.67 -14.10 17.76
N TRP A 538 -15.10 -12.87 18.05
CA TRP A 538 -14.67 -11.70 17.29
C TRP A 538 -13.22 -11.36 17.60
N PRO A 539 -12.45 -10.91 16.60
CA PRO A 539 -11.08 -10.53 16.82
C PRO A 539 -11.00 -9.25 17.66
N TRP A 540 -9.96 -9.15 18.49
CA TRP A 540 -9.77 -8.04 19.43
C TRP A 540 -9.80 -6.66 18.76
N TRP A 541 -9.31 -6.52 17.52
CA TRP A 541 -9.31 -5.24 16.80
C TRP A 541 -10.71 -4.72 16.45
N LEU A 542 -11.73 -5.59 16.50
CA LEU A 542 -13.14 -5.21 16.34
C LEU A 542 -13.79 -4.88 17.68
N VAL A 543 -13.41 -5.60 18.75
CA VAL A 543 -14.02 -5.48 20.08
C VAL A 543 -13.47 -4.29 20.88
N TYR A 544 -12.17 -4.02 20.81
CA TYR A 544 -11.48 -3.06 21.67
C TYR A 544 -11.55 -1.57 21.29
N PRO A 545 -11.86 -1.11 20.05
CA PRO A 545 -11.87 0.33 19.76
C PRO A 545 -12.75 1.16 20.71
N PRO A 546 -13.99 0.75 21.07
CA PRO A 546 -14.79 1.48 22.05
C PRO A 546 -14.18 1.52 23.46
N VAL A 547 -13.50 0.43 23.86
CA VAL A 547 -12.79 0.34 25.15
C VAL A 547 -11.61 1.30 25.18
N ILE A 548 -10.84 1.39 24.09
CA ILE A 548 -9.74 2.34 23.96
C ILE A 548 -10.26 3.79 24.03
N LEU A 549 -11.37 4.10 23.37
CA LEU A 549 -12.00 5.42 23.47
C LEU A 549 -12.43 5.72 24.92
N ARG A 550 -12.95 4.73 25.65
CA ARG A 550 -13.26 4.88 27.07
C ARG A 550 -12.01 5.13 27.92
N MET A 551 -10.93 4.39 27.70
CA MET A 551 -9.65 4.61 28.39
C MET A 551 -9.09 6.02 28.12
N LEU A 552 -9.13 6.46 26.86
CA LEU A 552 -8.72 7.81 26.48
C LEU A 552 -9.59 8.87 27.17
N TYR A 553 -10.90 8.67 27.22
CA TYR A 553 -11.82 9.56 27.93
C TYR A 553 -11.48 9.64 29.43
N GLU A 554 -11.28 8.51 30.12
CA GLU A 554 -10.92 8.48 31.54
C GLU A 554 -9.58 9.16 31.81
N GLY A 555 -8.57 8.88 30.98
CA GLY A 555 -7.26 9.49 31.12
C GLY A 555 -7.25 10.99 30.82
N LEU A 556 -8.00 11.46 29.81
CA LEU A 556 -8.15 12.89 29.51
C LEU A 556 -8.90 13.62 30.62
N ARG A 557 -10.01 13.04 31.11
CA ARG A 557 -10.80 13.58 32.23
C ARG A 557 -9.94 13.77 33.48
N ARG A 558 -8.98 12.88 33.72
CA ARG A 558 -8.07 12.88 34.88
C ARG A 558 -6.71 13.51 34.59
N ARG A 559 -6.51 14.07 33.39
CA ARG A 559 -5.28 14.73 32.91
C ARG A 559 -4.02 13.85 32.92
N ASP A 560 -4.17 12.54 32.92
CA ASP A 560 -3.07 11.60 32.77
C ASP A 560 -3.57 10.29 32.16
N LEU A 561 -3.08 10.00 30.95
CA LEU A 561 -3.48 8.83 30.17
C LEU A 561 -2.88 7.52 30.71
N LEU A 562 -1.84 7.56 31.55
CA LEU A 562 -1.08 6.39 32.01
C LEU A 562 -1.35 6.02 33.48
N LEU A 563 -2.38 6.58 34.11
CA LEU A 563 -2.73 6.32 35.52
C LEU A 563 -2.87 4.83 35.86
N PHE A 564 -3.34 4.01 34.91
CA PHE A 564 -3.45 2.56 35.08
C PHE A 564 -2.11 1.88 35.42
N THR A 565 -0.98 2.50 35.11
CA THR A 565 0.36 1.95 35.41
C THR A 565 0.74 2.02 36.88
N ALA A 566 0.03 2.82 37.69
CA ALA A 566 0.27 2.98 39.12
C ALA A 566 -0.67 2.15 40.01
N VAL A 567 -1.61 1.42 39.40
CA VAL A 567 -2.72 0.73 40.10
C VAL A 567 -2.24 -0.40 41.01
N ASN A 568 -1.30 -1.23 40.53
CA ASN A 568 -0.75 -2.33 41.31
C ASN A 568 0.75 -2.10 41.57
N PRO A 569 1.16 -1.40 42.64
CA PRO A 569 2.58 -1.24 42.98
C PRO A 569 3.37 -2.55 43.09
N ALA A 570 2.71 -3.65 43.49
CA ALA A 570 3.33 -4.98 43.55
C ALA A 570 3.67 -5.57 42.17
N ILE A 571 3.05 -5.07 41.09
CA ILE A 571 3.20 -5.61 39.74
C ILE A 571 3.73 -4.49 38.82
N PRO A 572 4.92 -4.64 38.22
CA PRO A 572 5.49 -3.61 37.35
C PRO A 572 4.50 -3.10 36.29
N ALA A 573 4.42 -1.77 36.13
CA ALA A 573 3.49 -1.10 35.22
C ALA A 573 2.00 -1.45 35.45
N GLY A 574 1.62 -1.82 36.67
CA GLY A 574 0.26 -2.24 37.04
C GLY A 574 -0.13 -3.61 36.48
N GLY A 575 0.78 -4.32 35.80
CA GLY A 575 0.45 -5.51 35.02
C GLY A 575 -0.04 -5.22 33.60
N PHE A 576 0.48 -4.16 32.99
CA PHE A 576 0.11 -3.83 31.62
C PHE A 576 0.84 -4.69 30.56
N VAL A 577 2.10 -5.09 30.81
CA VAL A 577 2.88 -5.94 29.89
C VAL A 577 3.84 -6.82 30.66
N GLY A 578 3.85 -8.12 30.34
CA GLY A 578 4.97 -9.01 30.65
C GLY A 578 5.20 -9.28 32.14
N GLU A 579 4.12 -9.44 32.91
CA GLU A 579 4.13 -9.80 34.32
C GLU A 579 4.95 -11.08 34.57
N SER A 580 5.81 -11.07 35.60
CA SER A 580 6.60 -12.22 36.01
C SER A 580 5.81 -13.04 37.01
N LYS A 581 5.39 -14.24 36.62
CA LYS A 581 4.61 -15.14 37.48
C LYS A 581 5.39 -15.52 38.72
N SER A 582 6.67 -15.81 38.57
CA SER A 582 7.53 -16.13 39.71
C SER A 582 7.66 -14.97 40.69
N ALA A 583 7.77 -13.73 40.22
CA ALA A 583 7.86 -12.56 41.10
C ALA A 583 6.57 -12.32 41.91
N ILE A 584 5.41 -12.55 41.29
CA ILE A 584 4.11 -12.46 41.99
C ILE A 584 3.99 -13.58 43.03
N LEU A 585 4.31 -14.83 42.66
CA LEU A 585 4.27 -15.96 43.59
C LEU A 585 5.28 -15.82 44.74
N GLU A 586 6.44 -15.22 44.47
CA GLU A 586 7.45 -14.88 45.48
C GLU A 586 6.90 -13.86 46.49
N GLY A 587 6.12 -12.87 46.02
CA GLY A 587 5.46 -11.89 46.87
C GLY A 587 4.40 -12.48 47.80
N LEU A 588 3.87 -13.66 47.48
CA LEU A 588 2.88 -14.40 48.26
C LEU A 588 3.52 -15.45 49.20
N ARG A 589 4.84 -15.38 49.44
CA ARG A 589 5.53 -16.29 50.37
C ARG A 589 4.91 -16.23 51.77
N GLY A 590 4.67 -17.40 52.37
CA GLY A 590 3.89 -17.56 53.60
C GLY A 590 2.41 -17.90 53.40
N GLY A 591 1.94 -17.98 52.14
CA GLY A 591 0.62 -18.47 51.74
C GLY A 591 0.59 -19.93 51.27
N GLU A 592 1.47 -20.78 51.82
CA GLU A 592 1.63 -22.19 51.37
C GLU A 592 0.34 -23.02 51.47
N SER A 593 -0.61 -22.61 52.31
CA SER A 593 -1.92 -23.25 52.45
C SER A 593 -2.84 -23.07 51.25
N PHE A 594 -2.60 -22.06 50.39
CA PHE A 594 -3.45 -21.74 49.24
C PHE A 594 -2.67 -21.63 47.92
N LEU A 595 -1.37 -21.95 47.89
CA LEU A 595 -0.55 -21.94 46.68
C LEU A 595 -0.13 -23.36 46.29
N PRO A 596 -0.15 -23.69 44.99
CA PRO A 596 0.47 -24.93 44.52
C PRO A 596 1.99 -24.84 44.68
N ARG A 597 2.64 -25.99 44.89
CA ARG A 597 4.11 -26.04 44.91
C ARG A 597 4.66 -25.61 43.55
N TRP A 598 5.72 -24.81 43.53
CA TRP A 598 6.29 -24.29 42.28
C TRP A 598 7.79 -24.01 42.37
N ARG A 599 8.44 -23.97 41.21
CA ARG A 599 9.85 -23.60 41.06
C ARG A 599 10.10 -22.89 39.73
N ARG A 600 10.96 -21.89 39.76
CA ARG A 600 11.47 -21.22 38.55
C ARG A 600 12.72 -21.92 38.02
N ILE A 601 12.75 -22.08 36.71
CA ILE A 601 13.88 -22.55 35.90
C ILE A 601 14.31 -21.38 35.03
N ASP A 602 15.61 -21.05 35.05
CA ASP A 602 16.13 -19.90 34.32
C ASP A 602 16.06 -20.07 32.79
N GLY A 603 16.04 -18.94 32.09
CA GLY A 603 16.00 -18.92 30.63
C GLY A 603 17.37 -19.24 30.02
N GLY A 604 17.36 -19.84 28.84
CA GLY A 604 18.60 -20.19 28.11
C GLY A 604 19.31 -21.45 28.59
N VAL A 605 18.72 -22.19 29.54
CA VAL A 605 19.22 -23.51 29.96
C VAL A 605 19.10 -24.54 28.83
N SER A 606 20.00 -25.53 28.83
CA SER A 606 19.88 -26.67 27.92
C SER A 606 18.65 -27.53 28.27
N PRO A 607 18.08 -28.30 27.31
CA PRO A 607 16.98 -29.19 27.62
C PRO A 607 17.25 -30.15 28.77
N GLU A 608 18.49 -30.66 28.87
CA GLU A 608 18.93 -31.57 29.93
C GLU A 608 18.98 -30.86 31.29
N GLN A 609 19.42 -29.60 31.33
CA GLN A 609 19.41 -28.80 32.56
C GLN A 609 17.98 -28.49 33.02
N GLY A 610 17.09 -28.16 32.09
CA GLY A 610 15.66 -27.97 32.38
C GLY A 610 15.01 -29.24 32.91
N MET A 611 15.34 -30.40 32.31
CA MET A 611 14.81 -31.69 32.74
C MET A 611 15.28 -32.06 34.15
N ARG A 612 16.59 -31.92 34.45
CA ARG A 612 17.12 -32.13 35.81
C ARG A 612 16.44 -31.25 36.87
N ALA A 613 16.03 -30.04 36.49
CA ALA A 613 15.32 -29.14 37.41
C ALA A 613 13.90 -29.63 37.71
N VAL A 614 13.21 -30.20 36.73
CA VAL A 614 11.88 -30.82 36.92
C VAL A 614 11.98 -32.11 37.74
N GLU A 615 12.95 -32.98 37.47
CA GLU A 615 13.19 -34.20 38.28
C GLU A 615 13.53 -33.86 39.73
N ARG A 616 14.35 -32.84 39.96
CA ARG A 616 14.65 -32.37 41.32
C ARG A 616 13.40 -31.84 42.01
N PHE A 617 12.56 -31.11 41.28
CA PHE A 617 11.30 -30.58 41.80
C PHE A 617 10.32 -31.70 42.20
N THR A 618 10.20 -32.77 41.41
CA THR A 618 9.33 -33.91 41.76
C THR A 618 9.82 -34.65 42.98
N VAL A 619 11.14 -34.88 43.10
CA VAL A 619 11.72 -35.59 44.26
C VAL A 619 11.64 -34.76 45.54
N GLU A 620 11.97 -33.47 45.47
CA GLU A 620 12.01 -32.59 46.65
C GLU A 620 10.62 -32.33 47.25
N HIS A 621 9.60 -32.33 46.41
CA HIS A 621 8.23 -32.09 46.81
C HIS A 621 7.36 -33.35 46.80
N ASP A 622 7.92 -34.55 46.61
CA ASP A 622 7.16 -35.81 46.57
C ASP A 622 5.92 -35.73 45.67
N LEU A 623 6.11 -35.25 44.43
CA LEU A 623 5.03 -35.01 43.46
C LEU A 623 5.09 -36.02 42.32
N ASP A 624 3.92 -36.59 42.00
CA ASP A 624 3.69 -37.38 40.80
C ASP A 624 3.22 -36.50 39.61
N PHE A 625 3.29 -37.06 38.40
CA PHE A 625 2.68 -36.45 37.23
C PHE A 625 1.15 -36.52 37.30
N PRO A 626 0.43 -35.51 36.77
CA PRO A 626 0.92 -34.45 35.89
C PRO A 626 1.53 -33.21 36.59
N LEU A 627 2.32 -32.45 35.84
CA LEU A 627 2.88 -31.15 36.24
C LEU A 627 2.53 -30.07 35.21
N VAL A 628 2.61 -28.79 35.60
CA VAL A 628 2.39 -27.65 34.70
C VAL A 628 3.71 -26.95 34.41
N LEU A 629 4.08 -26.88 33.13
CA LEU A 629 5.20 -26.07 32.63
C LEU A 629 4.66 -24.82 31.95
N LYS A 630 5.07 -23.63 32.43
CA LYS A 630 4.61 -22.34 31.87
C LYS A 630 5.73 -21.30 31.82
N PRO A 631 5.78 -20.42 30.82
CA PRO A 631 6.75 -19.33 30.80
C PRO A 631 6.50 -18.33 31.94
N ASP A 632 7.59 -17.84 32.54
CA ASP A 632 7.55 -16.83 33.62
C ASP A 632 6.85 -15.56 33.16
N ARG A 633 7.18 -15.09 31.96
CA ARG A 633 6.54 -13.96 31.29
C ARG A 633 5.85 -14.46 30.03
N GLY A 634 4.54 -14.61 30.08
CA GLY A 634 3.73 -15.11 28.98
C GLY A 634 2.25 -14.82 29.22
N GLU A 635 1.51 -14.60 28.13
CA GLU A 635 0.12 -14.18 28.17
C GLU A 635 -0.78 -15.20 27.45
N ARG A 636 -2.07 -15.25 27.84
CA ARG A 636 -3.14 -15.99 27.13
C ARG A 636 -2.86 -17.49 26.90
N GLY A 637 -2.23 -18.14 27.87
CA GLY A 637 -1.94 -19.58 27.82
C GLY A 637 -0.92 -20.01 26.76
N ARG A 638 -0.15 -19.06 26.21
CA ARG A 638 0.89 -19.35 25.22
C ARG A 638 2.06 -20.10 25.87
N ASP A 639 2.49 -21.19 25.23
CA ASP A 639 3.56 -22.08 25.69
C ASP A 639 3.34 -22.64 27.10
N VAL A 640 2.09 -22.68 27.59
CA VAL A 640 1.72 -23.45 28.78
C VAL A 640 1.47 -24.89 28.34
N ARG A 641 1.95 -25.86 29.12
CA ARG A 641 1.66 -27.30 28.93
C ARG A 641 1.44 -28.00 30.26
N VAL A 642 0.42 -28.84 30.31
CA VAL A 642 0.29 -29.89 31.32
C VAL A 642 1.07 -31.08 30.78
N VAL A 643 2.05 -31.57 31.51
CA VAL A 643 2.87 -32.72 31.12
C VAL A 643 2.50 -33.90 32.02
N HIS A 644 2.23 -35.05 31.41
CA HIS A 644 1.81 -36.28 32.09
C HIS A 644 2.96 -37.28 32.28
N SER A 645 4.13 -36.99 31.71
CA SER A 645 5.31 -37.84 31.81
C SER A 645 6.60 -37.02 31.68
N LEU A 646 7.72 -37.65 32.06
CA LEU A 646 9.06 -37.10 31.82
C LEU A 646 9.34 -36.89 30.33
N GLU A 647 8.82 -37.77 29.46
CA GLU A 647 8.99 -37.66 28.01
C GLU A 647 8.32 -36.40 27.47
N GLU A 648 7.10 -36.09 27.93
CA GLU A 648 6.40 -34.87 27.54
C GLU A 648 7.10 -33.61 28.07
N ALA A 649 7.65 -33.66 29.28
CA ALA A 649 8.47 -32.59 29.84
C ALA A 649 9.75 -32.36 29.02
N HIS A 650 10.43 -33.43 28.61
CA HIS A 650 11.60 -33.36 27.74
C HIS A 650 11.27 -32.74 26.38
N ALA A 651 10.19 -33.22 25.74
CA ALA A 651 9.69 -32.68 24.47
C ALA A 651 9.30 -31.20 24.59
N TYR A 652 8.77 -30.77 25.72
CA TYR A 652 8.55 -29.35 26.01
C TYR A 652 9.86 -28.59 25.90
N PHE A 653 10.93 -28.97 26.60
CA PHE A 653 12.20 -28.25 26.58
C PHE A 653 12.92 -28.28 25.22
N GLU A 654 12.84 -29.38 24.47
CA GLU A 654 13.40 -29.49 23.12
C GLU A 654 12.65 -28.65 22.08
N GLY A 655 11.34 -28.45 22.25
CA GLY A 655 10.52 -27.69 21.31
C GLY A 655 10.95 -26.21 21.15
N PRO A 656 10.46 -25.50 20.13
CA PRO A 656 10.56 -24.04 20.08
C PRO A 656 9.76 -23.40 21.24
N PRO A 657 10.13 -22.19 21.71
CA PRO A 657 11.22 -21.32 21.23
C PRO A 657 12.62 -21.72 21.75
N ARG A 658 13.67 -21.42 20.96
CA ARG A 658 15.10 -21.59 21.32
C ARG A 658 15.86 -20.26 21.14
N PRO A 659 16.59 -19.75 22.16
CA PRO A 659 16.65 -20.26 23.54
C PRO A 659 15.28 -20.13 24.24
N ARG A 660 15.00 -21.04 25.17
CA ARG A 660 13.75 -21.05 25.94
C ARG A 660 13.76 -19.93 26.99
N PRO A 661 12.67 -19.17 27.15
CA PRO A 661 12.57 -18.20 28.24
C PRO A 661 12.52 -18.90 29.61
N ALA A 662 12.69 -18.12 30.68
CA ALA A 662 12.50 -18.64 32.03
C ALA A 662 11.13 -19.33 32.16
N THR A 663 11.11 -20.52 32.76
CA THR A 663 9.96 -21.41 32.83
C THR A 663 9.65 -21.70 34.30
N LEU A 664 8.38 -21.72 34.69
CA LEU A 664 7.93 -22.26 35.95
C LEU A 664 7.51 -23.71 35.76
N VAL A 665 7.98 -24.58 36.65
CA VAL A 665 7.34 -25.86 36.95
C VAL A 665 6.43 -25.67 38.17
N GLN A 666 5.20 -26.12 38.06
CA GLN A 666 4.18 -25.97 39.08
C GLN A 666 3.40 -27.28 39.23
N GLU A 667 3.03 -27.62 40.46
CA GLU A 667 2.13 -28.73 40.78
C GLU A 667 0.81 -28.59 40.01
N TYR A 668 0.32 -29.71 39.47
CA TYR A 668 -1.00 -29.73 38.85
C TYR A 668 -2.08 -29.89 39.93
N VAL A 669 -2.98 -28.91 40.00
CA VAL A 669 -4.10 -28.93 40.94
C VAL A 669 -5.40 -29.31 40.22
N GLY A 670 -6.03 -30.37 40.70
CA GLY A 670 -7.33 -30.84 40.23
C GLY A 670 -8.49 -29.89 40.58
N GLY A 671 -9.71 -30.28 40.22
CA GLY A 671 -10.92 -29.52 40.55
C GLY A 671 -11.37 -28.49 39.50
N ALA A 672 -12.44 -27.79 39.84
CA ALA A 672 -13.05 -26.74 39.03
C ALA A 672 -12.20 -25.46 39.06
N GLU A 673 -12.08 -24.80 37.91
CA GLU A 673 -11.29 -23.57 37.77
C GLU A 673 -12.19 -22.36 37.66
N TYR A 674 -11.93 -21.34 38.47
CA TYR A 674 -12.68 -20.08 38.49
C TYR A 674 -11.74 -18.89 38.34
N GLY A 675 -12.19 -17.83 37.69
CA GLY A 675 -11.51 -16.54 37.71
C GLY A 675 -12.34 -15.51 38.46
N VAL A 676 -11.76 -14.95 39.52
CA VAL A 676 -12.36 -13.92 40.39
C VAL A 676 -11.66 -12.60 40.12
N PHE A 677 -12.40 -11.57 39.74
CA PHE A 677 -11.86 -10.24 39.49
C PHE A 677 -12.06 -9.36 40.73
N TRP A 678 -10.95 -8.91 41.30
CA TRP A 678 -10.91 -8.16 42.55
C TRP A 678 -10.61 -6.67 42.31
N SER A 679 -11.22 -5.82 43.12
CA SER A 679 -10.99 -4.37 43.17
C SER A 679 -11.04 -3.85 44.59
N ARG A 680 -9.94 -3.26 45.08
CA ARG A 680 -9.85 -2.54 46.37
C ARG A 680 -8.81 -1.43 46.26
N GLY A 681 -9.26 -0.20 46.12
CA GLY A 681 -8.39 0.97 46.12
C GLY A 681 -7.90 1.36 47.52
N PRO A 682 -6.86 2.21 47.63
CA PRO A 682 -6.31 2.65 48.92
C PRO A 682 -7.29 3.33 49.86
N ASP A 683 -8.31 4.01 49.32
CA ASP A 683 -9.31 4.74 50.11
C ASP A 683 -10.57 3.89 50.39
N ASP A 684 -10.63 2.65 49.89
CA ASP A 684 -11.80 1.80 50.02
C ASP A 684 -11.74 1.02 51.33
N ALA A 685 -12.81 1.06 52.14
CA ALA A 685 -12.88 0.35 53.41
C ALA A 685 -12.94 -1.17 53.24
N GLU A 686 -13.60 -1.64 52.18
CA GLU A 686 -13.77 -3.05 51.83
C GLU A 686 -13.52 -3.23 50.33
N GLY A 687 -13.02 -4.40 49.93
CA GLY A 687 -12.83 -4.72 48.52
C GLY A 687 -14.07 -5.37 47.91
N THR A 688 -14.17 -5.29 46.58
CA THR A 688 -15.32 -5.77 45.81
C THR A 688 -14.90 -6.81 44.78
N ILE A 689 -15.71 -7.86 44.62
CA ILE A 689 -15.58 -8.79 43.49
C ILE A 689 -16.39 -8.26 42.30
N LEU A 690 -15.71 -7.86 41.24
CA LEU A 690 -16.33 -7.32 40.01
C LEU A 690 -16.83 -8.40 39.06
N SER A 691 -16.33 -9.63 39.18
CA SER A 691 -16.62 -10.73 38.25
C SER A 691 -16.24 -12.07 38.88
N ILE A 692 -17.07 -13.08 38.68
CA ILE A 692 -16.72 -14.49 38.89
C ILE A 692 -17.12 -15.26 37.63
N HIS A 693 -16.20 -16.05 37.09
CA HIS A 693 -16.51 -16.96 35.99
C HIS A 693 -15.89 -18.33 36.19
N GLU A 694 -16.62 -19.37 35.81
CA GLU A 694 -16.13 -20.74 35.74
C GLU A 694 -15.46 -20.99 34.37
N LYS A 695 -14.32 -21.66 34.38
CA LYS A 695 -13.61 -22.06 33.16
C LYS A 695 -13.91 -23.52 32.82
N ARG A 696 -14.88 -23.72 31.93
CA ARG A 696 -15.28 -25.05 31.46
C ARG A 696 -14.49 -25.46 30.22
N ARG A 697 -13.80 -26.60 30.32
CA ARG A 697 -13.13 -27.19 29.16
C ARG A 697 -14.17 -27.74 28.19
N PRO A 698 -14.12 -27.42 26.88
CA PRO A 698 -15.02 -28.00 25.90
C PRO A 698 -14.76 -29.50 25.78
N VAL A 699 -15.84 -30.29 25.85
CA VAL A 699 -15.83 -31.74 25.75
C VAL A 699 -16.74 -32.18 24.61
N VAL A 700 -16.35 -33.24 23.91
CA VAL A 700 -17.19 -33.93 22.95
C VAL A 700 -17.31 -35.40 23.38
N GLU A 701 -18.52 -35.93 23.35
CA GLU A 701 -18.79 -37.31 23.75
C GLU A 701 -18.65 -38.25 22.54
N GLY A 702 -17.91 -39.35 22.75
CA GLY A 702 -17.73 -40.42 21.79
C GLY A 702 -19.01 -41.23 21.60
N ASP A 703 -19.21 -41.71 20.37
CA ASP A 703 -20.32 -42.60 20.02
C ASP A 703 -19.86 -43.98 19.53
N GLY A 704 -18.55 -44.26 19.63
CA GLY A 704 -17.93 -45.51 19.18
C GLY A 704 -17.94 -45.72 17.66
N ARG A 705 -18.37 -44.74 16.85
CA ARG A 705 -18.58 -44.90 15.40
C ARG A 705 -17.93 -43.80 14.57
N ARG A 706 -18.05 -42.54 15.00
CA ARG A 706 -17.55 -41.37 14.27
C ARG A 706 -16.18 -40.96 14.76
N THR A 707 -15.37 -40.43 13.86
CA THR A 707 -14.06 -39.88 14.22
C THR A 707 -14.22 -38.61 15.05
N LEU A 708 -13.22 -38.28 15.87
CA LEU A 708 -13.20 -37.08 16.70
C LEU A 708 -13.39 -35.81 15.85
N GLU A 709 -12.78 -35.71 14.66
CA GLU A 709 -13.00 -34.58 13.74
C GLU A 709 -14.47 -34.47 13.33
N ARG A 710 -15.14 -35.61 13.10
CA ARG A 710 -16.56 -35.62 12.74
C ARG A 710 -17.44 -35.19 13.91
N LEU A 711 -17.15 -35.65 15.11
CA LEU A 711 -17.88 -35.23 16.31
C LEU A 711 -17.70 -33.72 16.58
N ILE A 712 -16.49 -33.18 16.40
CA ILE A 712 -16.22 -31.72 16.48
C ILE A 712 -16.98 -30.93 15.41
N LEU A 713 -17.07 -31.46 14.18
CA LEU A 713 -17.84 -30.83 13.09
C LEU A 713 -19.34 -30.78 13.41
N ASP A 714 -19.87 -31.82 14.04
CA ASP A 714 -21.29 -31.97 14.36
C ASP A 714 -21.69 -31.18 15.62
N ASP A 715 -20.74 -30.91 16.52
CA ASP A 715 -20.95 -30.06 17.69
C ASP A 715 -21.32 -28.62 17.31
N ALA A 716 -22.27 -28.04 18.04
CA ALA A 716 -22.84 -26.72 17.74
C ALA A 716 -21.86 -25.56 18.00
N ARG A 717 -20.92 -25.71 18.95
CA ARG A 717 -19.93 -24.69 19.30
C ARG A 717 -18.55 -25.04 18.76
N ALA A 718 -18.12 -26.29 18.89
CA ALA A 718 -16.76 -26.70 18.61
C ALA A 718 -16.39 -26.53 17.13
N VAL A 719 -17.38 -26.64 16.23
CA VAL A 719 -17.22 -26.37 14.80
C VAL A 719 -16.70 -24.95 14.49
N ALA A 720 -16.99 -23.95 15.35
CA ALA A 720 -16.50 -22.58 15.20
C ALA A 720 -14.96 -22.50 15.38
N LEU A 721 -14.38 -23.42 16.14
CA LEU A 721 -12.96 -23.48 16.46
C LEU A 721 -12.27 -24.75 15.89
N LEU A 722 -12.89 -25.43 14.91
CA LEU A 722 -12.40 -26.66 14.29
C LEU A 722 -10.89 -26.62 13.96
N HIS A 723 -10.41 -25.53 13.37
CA HIS A 723 -9.01 -25.38 13.01
C HIS A 723 -8.05 -25.44 14.21
N LYS A 724 -8.47 -24.94 15.39
CA LYS A 724 -7.67 -25.02 16.61
C LYS A 724 -7.64 -26.44 17.13
N TYR A 725 -8.81 -27.07 17.26
CA TYR A 725 -8.88 -28.44 17.78
C TYR A 725 -8.17 -29.46 16.88
N ARG A 726 -8.11 -29.24 15.56
CA ARG A 726 -7.28 -30.07 14.66
C ARG A 726 -5.79 -29.93 14.93
N ASN A 727 -5.32 -28.76 15.38
CA ASN A 727 -3.92 -28.57 15.73
C ASN A 727 -3.59 -29.19 17.10
N GLU A 728 -4.53 -29.15 18.04
CA GLU A 728 -4.39 -29.80 19.36
C GLU A 728 -4.48 -31.34 19.24
N HIS A 729 -5.31 -31.83 18.31
CA HIS A 729 -5.53 -33.26 18.05
C HIS A 729 -5.20 -33.61 16.59
N PRO A 730 -3.91 -33.76 16.22
CA PRO A 730 -3.49 -34.06 14.84
C PRO A 730 -4.16 -35.33 14.26
N ASP A 731 -4.38 -36.32 15.12
CA ASP A 731 -4.98 -37.61 14.76
C ASP A 731 -6.52 -37.64 14.88
N ALA A 732 -7.17 -36.50 15.12
CA ALA A 732 -8.63 -36.42 15.25
C ALA A 732 -9.39 -36.98 14.04
N HIS A 733 -8.78 -36.95 12.86
CA HIS A 733 -9.35 -37.49 11.62
C HIS A 733 -9.36 -39.03 11.57
N ARG A 734 -8.63 -39.71 12.47
CA ARG A 734 -8.51 -41.18 12.56
C ARG A 734 -9.03 -41.76 13.87
N ARG A 735 -8.89 -41.02 14.98
CA ARG A 735 -9.34 -41.44 16.31
C ARG A 735 -10.87 -41.54 16.34
N ILE A 736 -11.39 -42.70 16.73
CA ILE A 736 -12.81 -42.93 17.03
C ILE A 736 -12.91 -43.10 18.56
N PRO A 737 -13.46 -42.11 19.29
CA PRO A 737 -13.64 -42.24 20.73
C PRO A 737 -14.72 -43.28 21.07
N ASP A 738 -14.53 -44.01 22.17
CA ASP A 738 -15.47 -45.02 22.64
C ASP A 738 -16.83 -44.41 23.01
N ALA A 739 -17.90 -45.20 22.97
CA ALA A 739 -19.23 -44.71 23.33
C ALA A 739 -19.26 -44.23 24.79
N GLY A 740 -19.61 -42.96 25.01
CA GLY A 740 -19.61 -42.32 26.33
C GLY A 740 -18.25 -41.75 26.76
N GLU A 741 -17.18 -41.94 25.97
CA GLU A 741 -15.87 -41.34 26.24
C GLU A 741 -15.97 -39.80 26.13
N LYS A 742 -15.64 -39.09 27.21
CA LYS A 742 -15.62 -37.63 27.23
C LYS A 742 -14.24 -37.12 26.79
N VAL A 743 -14.12 -36.73 25.52
CA VAL A 743 -12.87 -36.20 24.98
C VAL A 743 -12.80 -34.70 25.22
N VAL A 744 -11.83 -34.28 26.03
CA VAL A 744 -11.51 -32.87 26.28
C VAL A 744 -10.79 -32.29 25.05
N LEU A 745 -11.30 -31.20 24.48
CA LEU A 745 -10.74 -30.64 23.25
C LEU A 745 -9.51 -29.73 23.49
N VAL A 746 -9.35 -29.19 24.70
CA VAL A 746 -8.21 -28.36 25.11
C VAL A 746 -7.84 -28.58 26.57
N ASP A 747 -6.54 -28.63 26.85
CA ASP A 747 -6.02 -28.92 28.20
C ASP A 747 -5.91 -27.68 29.09
N ILE A 748 -6.04 -26.47 28.52
CA ILE A 748 -5.73 -25.20 29.20
C ILE A 748 -6.94 -24.27 29.23
N GLY A 749 -7.22 -23.71 30.41
CA GLY A 749 -8.29 -22.75 30.73
C GLY A 749 -8.17 -21.36 30.08
N ALA A 750 -7.83 -21.28 28.78
CA ALA A 750 -7.72 -20.02 28.05
C ALA A 750 -8.85 -19.87 27.02
N HIS A 751 -9.57 -18.73 27.06
CA HIS A 751 -10.70 -18.46 26.17
C HIS A 751 -10.30 -18.48 24.69
N ASN A 752 -9.16 -17.89 24.35
CA ASN A 752 -8.61 -17.91 22.99
C ASN A 752 -8.27 -19.33 22.48
N ARG A 753 -8.16 -20.34 23.35
CA ARG A 753 -7.96 -21.75 22.94
C ARG A 753 -9.27 -22.51 22.80
N GLY A 754 -10.38 -21.99 23.35
CA GLY A 754 -11.71 -22.56 23.21
C GLY A 754 -12.41 -22.89 24.53
N THR A 755 -11.75 -22.64 25.66
CA THR A 755 -12.36 -22.73 26.99
C THR A 755 -13.60 -21.85 27.05
N ILE A 756 -14.66 -22.39 27.65
CA ILE A 756 -15.95 -21.72 27.82
C ILE A 756 -15.92 -21.01 29.17
N PHE A 757 -16.22 -19.72 29.18
CA PHE A 757 -16.37 -18.95 30.41
C PHE A 757 -17.85 -18.80 30.72
N VAL A 758 -18.24 -19.23 31.92
CA VAL A 758 -19.63 -19.17 32.41
C VAL A 758 -19.68 -18.18 33.55
N ASP A 759 -20.57 -17.21 33.45
CA ASP A 759 -20.81 -16.20 34.48
C ASP A 759 -21.47 -16.87 35.70
N VAL A 760 -20.82 -16.74 36.85
CA VAL A 760 -21.30 -17.31 38.12
C VAL A 760 -21.17 -16.28 39.25
N CYS A 761 -21.37 -14.99 38.92
CA CYS A 761 -21.31 -13.91 39.91
C CYS A 761 -22.32 -14.09 41.05
N GLU A 762 -23.38 -14.88 40.87
CA GLU A 762 -24.31 -15.27 41.96
C GLU A 762 -23.65 -16.04 43.12
N HIS A 763 -22.40 -16.51 42.96
CA HIS A 763 -21.65 -17.20 44.00
C HIS A 763 -20.74 -16.27 44.84
N ALA A 764 -20.83 -14.95 44.64
CA ALA A 764 -20.08 -13.97 45.42
C ALA A 764 -20.66 -13.82 46.85
N THR A 765 -20.27 -14.72 47.75
CA THR A 765 -20.67 -14.71 49.18
C THR A 765 -19.78 -13.78 50.01
N PRO A 766 -20.21 -13.35 51.21
CA PRO A 766 -19.36 -12.62 52.15
C PRO A 766 -18.09 -13.39 52.55
N GLU A 767 -18.19 -14.72 52.69
CA GLU A 767 -17.06 -15.59 53.04
C GLU A 767 -16.02 -15.63 51.92
N LEU A 768 -16.47 -15.73 50.67
CA LEU A 768 -15.56 -15.65 49.51
C LEU A 768 -14.92 -14.26 49.41
N HIS A 769 -15.67 -13.17 49.65
CA HIS A 769 -15.10 -11.82 49.68
C HIS A 769 -13.98 -11.71 50.72
N ALA A 770 -14.18 -12.23 51.93
CA ALA A 770 -13.16 -12.24 52.97
C ALA A 770 -11.93 -13.06 52.58
N ALA A 771 -12.13 -14.27 52.02
CA ALA A 771 -11.02 -15.13 51.59
C ALA A 771 -10.18 -14.49 50.46
N ILE A 772 -10.82 -13.88 49.47
CA ILE A 772 -10.11 -13.17 48.39
C ILE A 772 -9.41 -11.92 48.93
N GLY A 773 -10.04 -11.21 49.88
CA GLY A 773 -9.44 -10.09 50.58
C GLY A 773 -8.14 -10.48 51.29
N GLU A 774 -8.15 -11.60 52.03
CA GLU A 774 -6.96 -12.13 52.70
C GLU A 774 -5.86 -12.48 51.69
N ILE A 775 -6.20 -13.16 50.59
CA ILE A 775 -5.23 -13.47 49.53
C ILE A 775 -4.62 -12.20 48.94
N ALA A 776 -5.44 -11.16 48.69
CA ALA A 776 -4.97 -9.88 48.19
C ALA A 776 -4.06 -9.16 49.21
N ASP A 777 -4.37 -9.22 50.51
CA ASP A 777 -3.57 -8.62 51.59
C ASP A 777 -2.18 -9.26 51.73
N ARG A 778 -2.02 -10.53 51.30
CA ARG A 778 -0.71 -11.19 51.22
C ARG A 778 0.20 -10.66 50.12
N LEU A 779 -0.33 -9.86 49.19
CA LEU A 779 0.46 -9.17 48.16
C LEU A 779 0.29 -7.65 48.29
N PRO A 780 1.00 -7.00 49.23
CA PRO A 780 0.85 -5.57 49.48
C PRO A 780 1.05 -4.72 48.22
N GLY A 781 0.02 -3.96 47.83
CA GLY A 781 0.03 -3.19 46.59
C GLY A 781 -0.56 -3.93 45.38
N PHE A 782 -1.35 -4.98 45.60
CA PHE A 782 -2.28 -5.53 44.61
C PHE A 782 -3.71 -5.06 44.90
N ASP A 783 -4.19 -4.14 44.07
CA ASP A 783 -5.49 -3.49 44.26
C ASP A 783 -6.53 -3.94 43.22
N PHE A 784 -6.08 -4.35 42.03
CA PHE A 784 -6.95 -4.52 40.89
C PHE A 784 -6.44 -5.60 39.94
N GLY A 785 -7.23 -6.65 39.74
CA GLY A 785 -6.87 -7.70 38.79
C GLY A 785 -7.67 -8.98 38.96
N ARG A 786 -7.29 -10.01 38.21
CA ARG A 786 -7.95 -11.31 38.23
C ARG A 786 -7.10 -12.37 38.92
N LEU A 787 -7.71 -13.05 39.89
CA LEU A 787 -7.20 -14.24 40.55
C LEU A 787 -7.84 -15.47 39.90
N ASP A 788 -7.00 -16.37 39.36
CA ASP A 788 -7.43 -17.66 38.83
C ASP A 788 -7.23 -18.74 39.89
N LEU A 789 -8.32 -19.41 40.28
CA LEU A 789 -8.43 -20.30 41.42
C LEU A 789 -8.81 -21.72 40.98
N LYS A 790 -8.37 -22.71 41.74
CA LYS A 790 -8.82 -24.10 41.72
C LYS A 790 -9.49 -24.44 43.04
N VAL A 791 -10.65 -25.09 42.95
CA VAL A 791 -11.42 -25.57 44.09
C VAL A 791 -11.98 -26.97 43.80
N PRO A 792 -12.20 -27.82 44.81
CA PRO A 792 -12.83 -29.14 44.62
C PRO A 792 -14.21 -29.04 43.98
N ASP A 793 -15.06 -28.14 44.51
CA ASP A 793 -16.43 -27.92 44.06
C ASP A 793 -16.89 -26.46 44.28
N VAL A 794 -18.13 -26.17 43.89
CA VAL A 794 -18.72 -24.83 43.99
C VAL A 794 -18.99 -24.41 45.45
N GLU A 795 -19.16 -25.33 46.38
CA GLU A 795 -19.42 -25.02 47.78
C GLU A 795 -18.12 -24.63 48.50
N SER A 796 -17.00 -25.25 48.15
CA SER A 796 -15.67 -24.77 48.57
C SER A 796 -15.43 -23.33 48.11
N LEU A 797 -15.82 -22.97 46.88
CA LEU A 797 -15.76 -21.59 46.38
C LEU A 797 -16.62 -20.65 47.23
N ARG A 798 -17.89 -21.00 47.47
CA ARG A 798 -18.83 -20.16 48.24
C ARG A 798 -18.43 -20.00 49.69
N SER A 799 -17.82 -21.01 50.30
CA SER A 799 -17.38 -20.94 51.69
C SER A 799 -15.99 -20.31 51.87
N GLY A 800 -15.29 -19.99 50.78
CA GLY A 800 -13.94 -19.42 50.84
C GLY A 800 -12.87 -20.40 51.32
N ARG A 801 -13.14 -21.71 51.32
CA ARG A 801 -12.27 -22.76 51.86
C ARG A 801 -11.69 -23.63 50.73
N GLU A 802 -10.55 -24.27 51.00
CA GLU A 802 -9.86 -25.15 50.05
C GLU A 802 -9.59 -24.48 48.68
N ILE A 803 -9.27 -23.19 48.73
CA ILE A 803 -8.92 -22.41 47.55
C ILE A 803 -7.44 -22.59 47.25
N THR A 804 -7.13 -22.98 46.02
CA THR A 804 -5.77 -22.95 45.50
C THR A 804 -5.63 -21.89 44.41
N LEU A 805 -4.82 -20.86 44.66
CA LEU A 805 -4.53 -19.78 43.73
C LEU A 805 -3.49 -20.23 42.69
N ILE A 806 -3.86 -20.23 41.42
CA ILE A 806 -3.02 -20.67 40.29
C ILE A 806 -2.23 -19.53 39.67
N GLU A 807 -2.87 -18.36 39.53
CA GLU A 807 -2.32 -17.20 38.84
C GLU A 807 -3.02 -15.90 39.29
N ILE A 808 -2.26 -14.81 39.40
CA ILE A 808 -2.80 -13.44 39.52
C ILE A 808 -2.39 -12.70 38.26
N ASN A 809 -3.34 -11.96 37.67
CA ASN A 809 -3.13 -11.10 36.52
C ASN A 809 -3.48 -9.65 36.89
N GLY A 810 -2.70 -8.68 36.42
CA GLY A 810 -2.94 -7.25 36.68
C GLY A 810 -3.98 -6.60 35.76
N VAL A 811 -3.79 -5.30 35.46
CA VAL A 811 -4.78 -4.42 34.82
C VAL A 811 -5.24 -4.84 33.42
N THR A 812 -4.49 -5.72 32.74
CA THR A 812 -4.85 -6.21 31.39
C THR A 812 -5.71 -7.46 31.38
N SER A 813 -5.94 -8.06 32.55
CA SER A 813 -6.93 -9.12 32.66
C SER A 813 -8.33 -8.57 32.38
N GLU A 814 -9.17 -9.39 31.77
CA GLU A 814 -10.57 -9.05 31.49
C GLU A 814 -11.47 -9.67 32.56
N ALA A 815 -12.51 -8.95 32.96
CA ALA A 815 -13.68 -9.47 33.68
C ALA A 815 -14.40 -10.51 32.81
N ALA A 816 -13.90 -11.74 32.84
CA ALA A 816 -14.14 -12.72 31.79
C ALA A 816 -15.54 -13.35 31.80
N HIS A 817 -16.35 -13.07 32.84
CA HIS A 817 -17.78 -13.40 32.83
C HIS A 817 -18.50 -12.79 31.62
N MET A 818 -17.98 -11.67 31.09
CA MET A 818 -18.52 -11.05 29.88
C MET A 818 -18.59 -12.02 28.70
N TYR A 819 -17.72 -13.04 28.61
CA TYR A 819 -17.75 -14.00 27.50
C TYR A 819 -18.87 -15.05 27.60
N ASP A 820 -19.65 -15.08 28.68
CA ASP A 820 -20.83 -15.93 28.78
C ASP A 820 -21.84 -15.59 27.67
N ARG A 821 -22.49 -16.62 27.13
CA ARG A 821 -23.47 -16.49 26.04
C ARG A 821 -24.68 -15.62 26.39
N ARG A 822 -24.94 -15.40 27.67
CA ARG A 822 -25.98 -14.48 28.16
C ARG A 822 -25.67 -13.02 27.84
N HIS A 823 -24.40 -12.65 27.67
CA HIS A 823 -23.98 -11.27 27.45
C HIS A 823 -23.87 -10.92 25.97
N GLY A 824 -24.45 -9.80 25.58
CA GLY A 824 -24.23 -9.20 24.28
C GLY A 824 -22.92 -8.40 24.22
N ILE A 825 -22.55 -7.93 23.03
CA ILE A 825 -21.37 -7.07 22.86
C ILE A 825 -21.51 -5.73 23.61
N LEU A 826 -22.73 -5.21 23.75
CA LEU A 826 -23.00 -3.99 24.51
C LEU A 826 -22.75 -4.19 26.01
N ASP A 827 -23.13 -5.35 26.54
CA ASP A 827 -22.83 -5.72 27.93
C ASP A 827 -21.32 -5.83 28.15
N ALA A 828 -20.61 -6.47 27.24
CA ALA A 828 -19.15 -6.56 27.30
C ALA A 828 -18.48 -5.18 27.30
N TRP A 829 -18.91 -4.25 26.45
CA TRP A 829 -18.40 -2.89 26.45
C TRP A 829 -18.75 -2.11 27.72
N ARG A 830 -19.93 -2.35 28.30
CA ARG A 830 -20.31 -1.76 29.59
C ARG A 830 -19.44 -2.31 30.73
N ILE A 831 -19.24 -3.62 30.78
CA ILE A 831 -18.39 -4.32 31.76
C ILE A 831 -16.94 -3.83 31.66
N LEU A 832 -16.33 -3.86 30.47
CA LEU A 832 -14.97 -3.39 30.26
C LEU A 832 -14.84 -1.88 30.50
N GLY A 833 -15.85 -1.10 30.14
CA GLY A 833 -15.87 0.33 30.40
C GLY A 833 -15.89 0.66 31.89
N ALA A 834 -16.69 -0.07 32.68
CA ALA A 834 -16.72 0.03 34.13
C ALA A 834 -15.40 -0.43 34.76
N GLN A 835 -14.85 -1.56 34.30
CA GLN A 835 -13.55 -2.08 34.71
C GLN A 835 -12.44 -1.03 34.51
N TRP A 836 -12.36 -0.42 33.33
CA TRP A 836 -11.33 0.60 33.06
C TRP A 836 -11.59 1.90 33.83
N ALA A 837 -12.85 2.33 34.01
CA ALA A 837 -13.15 3.49 34.85
C ALA A 837 -12.68 3.29 36.29
N GLU A 838 -12.88 2.09 36.83
CA GLU A 838 -12.41 1.70 38.16
C GLU A 838 -10.88 1.65 38.25
N CYS A 839 -10.23 1.04 37.26
CA CYS A 839 -8.76 1.03 37.14
C CYS A 839 -8.17 2.46 37.16
N TYR A 840 -8.75 3.40 36.41
CA TYR A 840 -8.31 4.80 36.44
C TYR A 840 -8.65 5.52 37.75
N ARG A 841 -9.73 5.15 38.45
CA ARG A 841 -10.06 5.67 39.79
C ARG A 841 -8.99 5.27 40.80
N ILE A 842 -8.63 3.99 40.86
CA ILE A 842 -7.59 3.47 41.77
C ILE A 842 -6.22 4.08 41.43
N GLY A 843 -5.88 4.19 40.14
CA GLY A 843 -4.63 4.82 39.70
C GLY A 843 -4.51 6.28 40.14
N GLU A 844 -5.62 7.02 40.17
CA GLU A 844 -5.67 8.38 40.72
C GLU A 844 -5.42 8.40 42.24
N GLN A 845 -6.04 7.48 43.00
CA GLN A 845 -5.84 7.36 44.45
C GLN A 845 -4.38 7.04 44.78
N ARG A 846 -3.79 6.04 44.10
CA ARG A 846 -2.38 5.66 44.25
C ARG A 846 -1.44 6.82 43.91
N ARG A 847 -1.72 7.57 42.86
CA ARG A 847 -0.94 8.77 42.52
C ARG A 847 -1.04 9.85 43.59
N ARG A 848 -2.23 10.10 44.15
CA ARG A 848 -2.40 11.04 45.28
C ARG A 848 -1.61 10.57 46.50
N GLY A 849 -1.55 9.27 46.75
CA GLY A 849 -0.71 8.62 47.76
C GLY A 849 0.79 8.56 47.43
N GLY A 850 1.25 9.25 46.39
CA GLY A 850 2.68 9.37 46.06
C GLY A 850 3.26 8.27 45.15
N GLN A 851 2.43 7.36 44.62
CA GLN A 851 2.93 6.33 43.69
C GLN A 851 3.29 6.92 42.32
N PRO A 852 4.47 6.57 41.77
CA PRO A 852 4.91 7.09 40.49
C PRO A 852 4.13 6.46 39.32
N VAL A 853 3.71 7.32 38.38
CA VAL A 853 3.15 6.92 37.08
C VAL A 853 4.28 6.81 36.06
N LEU A 854 4.21 5.83 35.16
CA LEU A 854 5.22 5.71 34.10
C LEU A 854 5.23 6.92 33.17
N SER A 855 6.42 7.35 32.76
CA SER A 855 6.55 8.35 31.68
C SER A 855 6.20 7.73 30.33
N TRP A 856 5.77 8.57 29.37
CA TRP A 856 5.50 8.15 27.99
C TRP A 856 6.68 7.43 27.34
N ILE A 857 7.91 7.87 27.62
CA ILE A 857 9.12 7.24 27.09
C ILE A 857 9.32 5.85 27.69
N ALA A 858 9.14 5.70 29.01
CA ALA A 858 9.25 4.41 29.68
C ALA A 858 8.16 3.43 29.20
N PHE A 859 6.94 3.93 29.04
CA PHE A 859 5.82 3.15 28.50
C PHE A 859 6.06 2.72 27.04
N ALA A 860 6.52 3.63 26.18
CA ALA A 860 6.86 3.29 24.79
C ALA A 860 7.98 2.27 24.71
N LYS A 861 9.02 2.38 25.55
CA LYS A 861 10.10 1.38 25.65
C LYS A 861 9.53 0.01 26.04
N LEU A 862 8.70 -0.05 27.08
CA LEU A 862 8.06 -1.28 27.56
C LEU A 862 7.27 -1.99 26.45
N VAL A 863 6.45 -1.24 25.69
CA VAL A 863 5.65 -1.76 24.58
C VAL A 863 6.52 -2.18 23.38
N LEU A 864 7.62 -1.47 23.09
CA LEU A 864 8.50 -1.78 21.97
C LEU A 864 9.42 -2.99 22.25
N THR A 865 9.94 -3.15 23.47
CA THR A 865 10.76 -4.31 23.85
C THR A 865 10.00 -5.63 23.75
N ARG A 866 8.66 -5.61 23.92
CA ARG A 866 7.77 -6.75 23.70
C ARG A 866 7.87 -7.33 22.28
N ARG A 867 8.05 -6.49 21.25
CA ARG A 867 8.09 -6.93 19.84
C ARG A 867 9.38 -7.67 19.46
N VAL A 868 10.43 -7.61 20.29
CA VAL A 868 11.76 -8.19 19.98
C VAL A 868 11.87 -9.64 20.49
N GLY A 869 11.10 -10.03 21.51
CA GLY A 869 11.11 -11.38 22.09
C GLY A 869 9.97 -12.31 21.63
N GLU A 870 8.93 -11.78 20.98
CA GLU A 870 7.83 -12.62 20.46
C GLU A 870 8.17 -13.13 19.04
N PRO A 871 8.21 -14.45 18.79
CA PRO A 871 7.97 -14.93 17.43
C PRO A 871 6.57 -14.44 17.05
N ARG A 872 6.49 -13.67 15.94
CA ARG A 872 5.21 -13.26 15.34
C ARG A 872 4.28 -14.49 15.35
N PRO A 873 3.01 -14.35 15.76
CA PRO A 873 2.05 -15.41 15.50
C PRO A 873 2.18 -15.75 14.01
N ALA A 874 2.38 -17.03 13.71
CA ALA A 874 2.26 -17.48 12.33
C ALA A 874 0.97 -16.86 11.80
N PRO A 875 0.99 -16.14 10.66
CA PRO A 875 -0.24 -15.61 10.11
C PRO A 875 -1.23 -16.75 10.04
N GLU A 876 -2.42 -16.55 10.61
CA GLU A 876 -3.53 -17.49 10.58
C GLU A 876 -3.55 -18.14 9.19
N SER A 877 -3.22 -19.43 9.13
CA SER A 877 -3.32 -20.20 7.90
C SER A 877 -4.80 -20.27 7.55
N ARG A 878 -5.22 -19.37 6.65
CA ARG A 878 -6.58 -19.27 6.14
C ARG A 878 -6.93 -20.41 5.20
#